data_AF-A0A2I2F6N3-F1
#
_entry.id   AF-A0A2I2F6N3-F1
#
_cell.length_a   1.000
_cell.length_b   1.000
_cell.length_c   1.000
_cell.angle_alpha   90.00
_cell.angle_beta   90.00
_cell.angle_gamma   90.00
#
_symmetry.space_group_name_H-M   'P 1'
#
loop_
_entity.id
_entity.type
_entity.pdbx_description
1 polymer ?
#
loop_
_entity_poly.entity_id
_entity_poly.type
_entity_poly.pdbx_seq_one_letter_code
_entity_poly.pdbx_strand_id
1 'polypeptide(L)'
;MDRDCPGIVGTTPDYPGFTPQAPRIFKSFAQQLNTPQSEDCLHLNVWIRPSDARKPVLLFIHGGRFSLGGAHSPYYDGQALADEKDVVVVTFNYRLNIFGFSGAPGFPQNVGLLDQRMAVEWVHRNIAAFGGDPNRITIFGQSVGGSSVDYYSYAWTEKPLVNGLISHSGTALSFEPNSANLSASYFFHVSKTLDCGDAQTETEKVVQCIRHKPFQEILKAVAKVPPADSPTLPQPVFHPTVDGVTVFDDYPARSAAGQFIHIPYLFTMTDRESGYYRINAFTANISRSDAVWDRFNLAAFTCSTGQAAADRVSHGVPTWHSRYLGDWPSQRLYPTSGAYHGSDLPLLFGTTEEVTGLPPSVNQHRFSMYMMSAWVAFVADPHEGLSRLGWPEYKPGAKTLVGLAHHNGATARLLNPEDFQKECASLNANGEPDIERIDPDGDVILLVKGPTSTARFLVSSKILSMASPVFANLFSPKFSEGAQMASCSCPTISLYEDDSAAMGTIISILHFRGPPQGDAMSAQDFAMLAIHCDKYDCVRALSPWTFRWFNDLRSITNAKDYGYLLLAAHFFRSSDEFSRVSVEAQIQLSSDFSATWETVDMLDLLPYGVQDKLTSEIEQLLEKMHSEVQAMEGVLRNKRKCYLTPLFLCTNCGISHDKMAIKCYSCKNTNLLDIYCTREFRIAEYFALLGKSGLWPSLEPFQRCSAIEIVSKVSQIKIHLRHDCRAVSCPLESVLNMLLSSVNRLVGAVTGLDLYPLHQTSEVEK
;
A
#
# COMPACT_ATOMS: atom_id res chain seq x y z
N MET A 1 -18.30 -15.41 40.96
CA MET A 1 -17.86 -14.01 40.87
C MET A 1 -18.73 -13.39 39.82
N ASP A 2 -19.58 -12.44 40.22
CA ASP A 2 -20.82 -12.20 39.48
C ASP A 2 -20.81 -10.83 38.79
N ARG A 3 -19.63 -10.17 38.72
CA ARG A 3 -19.50 -8.81 38.19
C ARG A 3 -18.22 -8.60 37.38
N ASP A 4 -18.39 -7.99 36.21
CA ASP A 4 -17.30 -7.49 35.37
C ASP A 4 -17.00 -6.01 35.66
N CYS A 5 -15.80 -5.55 35.30
CA CYS A 5 -15.51 -4.12 35.35
C CYS A 5 -16.33 -3.34 34.32
N PRO A 6 -16.62 -2.04 34.55
CA PRO A 6 -17.37 -1.23 33.61
C PRO A 6 -16.65 -1.15 32.26
N GLY A 7 -17.35 -1.54 31.19
CA GLY A 7 -16.78 -1.67 29.85
C GLY A 7 -17.84 -1.54 28.77
N ILE A 8 -17.41 -1.26 27.53
CA ILE A 8 -18.32 -1.12 26.40
C ILE A 8 -18.54 -2.49 25.78
N VAL A 9 -19.73 -3.05 26.01
CA VAL A 9 -20.15 -4.32 25.42
C VAL A 9 -20.90 -4.03 24.13
N GLY A 10 -20.34 -4.50 23.01
CA GLY A 10 -20.96 -4.38 21.69
C GLY A 10 -22.14 -5.34 21.50
N THR A 11 -22.74 -5.30 20.31
CA THR A 11 -23.73 -6.29 19.87
C THR A 11 -23.06 -7.36 19.02
N THR A 12 -23.70 -8.53 18.90
CA THR A 12 -23.26 -9.57 17.96
C THR A 12 -23.76 -9.19 16.56
N PRO A 13 -22.88 -9.04 15.56
CA PRO A 13 -23.32 -8.73 14.20
C PRO A 13 -23.94 -9.95 13.50
N ASP A 14 -24.72 -9.69 12.46
CA ASP A 14 -25.17 -10.72 11.49
C ASP A 14 -24.17 -10.80 10.34
N TYR A 15 -23.00 -11.39 10.60
CA TYR A 15 -21.90 -11.42 9.63
C TYR A 15 -22.14 -12.48 8.55
N PRO A 16 -21.92 -12.16 7.25
CA PRO A 16 -22.12 -13.11 6.16
C PRO A 16 -21.27 -14.37 6.30
N GLY A 17 -21.91 -15.54 6.20
CA GLY A 17 -21.23 -16.83 6.25
C GLY A 17 -20.85 -17.30 7.65
N PHE A 18 -21.42 -16.71 8.71
CA PHE A 18 -21.34 -17.28 10.05
C PHE A 18 -21.72 -18.75 10.07
N THR A 19 -20.88 -19.56 10.72
CA THR A 19 -21.22 -20.93 11.07
C THR A 19 -22.27 -20.94 12.19
N PRO A 20 -23.02 -22.04 12.40
CA PRO A 20 -24.05 -22.11 13.44
C PRO A 20 -23.55 -21.78 14.85
N GLN A 21 -22.29 -22.12 15.15
CA GLN A 21 -21.65 -21.87 16.45
C GLN A 21 -21.01 -20.49 16.57
N ALA A 22 -20.73 -19.79 15.46
CA ALA A 22 -19.99 -18.53 15.47
C ALA A 22 -20.59 -17.44 16.37
N PRO A 23 -21.92 -17.23 16.42
CA PRO A 23 -22.50 -16.24 17.33
C PRO A 23 -22.22 -16.55 18.81
N ARG A 24 -22.21 -17.83 19.19
CA ARG A 24 -21.91 -18.26 20.58
C ARG A 24 -20.45 -17.99 20.92
N ILE A 25 -19.55 -18.37 20.01
CA ILE A 25 -18.10 -18.16 20.12
C ILE A 25 -17.81 -16.66 20.25
N PHE A 26 -18.35 -15.84 19.33
CA PHE A 26 -18.15 -14.39 19.32
C PHE A 26 -18.65 -13.73 20.61
N LYS A 27 -19.86 -14.07 21.06
CA LYS A 27 -20.41 -13.53 22.32
C LYS A 27 -19.52 -13.84 23.51
N SER A 28 -19.01 -15.07 23.60
CA SER A 28 -18.17 -15.50 24.72
C SER A 28 -16.82 -14.80 24.69
N PHE A 29 -16.19 -14.66 23.52
CA PHE A 29 -14.90 -14.00 23.37
C PHE A 29 -14.98 -12.49 23.60
N ALA A 30 -16.05 -11.84 23.13
CA ALA A 30 -16.27 -10.40 23.25
C ALA A 30 -16.93 -9.98 24.58
N GLN A 31 -17.05 -10.90 25.55
CA GLN A 31 -17.71 -10.68 26.85
C GLN A 31 -19.15 -10.14 26.72
N GLN A 32 -19.90 -10.60 25.71
CA GLN A 32 -21.33 -10.28 25.49
C GLN A 32 -22.24 -11.28 26.21
N LEU A 33 -21.92 -11.55 27.48
CA LEU A 33 -22.57 -12.57 28.32
C LEU A 33 -23.65 -12.02 29.24
N ASN A 34 -23.88 -10.70 29.21
CA ASN A 34 -24.79 -9.98 30.12
C ASN A 34 -24.43 -10.14 31.61
N THR A 35 -23.16 -10.42 31.92
CA THR A 35 -22.65 -10.37 33.29
C THR A 35 -22.84 -8.95 33.85
N PRO A 36 -23.40 -8.78 35.06
CA PRO A 36 -23.54 -7.46 35.68
C PRO A 36 -22.22 -6.69 35.72
N GLN A 37 -22.24 -5.38 35.50
CA GLN A 37 -21.04 -4.53 35.63
C GLN A 37 -21.08 -3.72 36.92
N SER A 38 -19.92 -3.52 37.54
CA SER A 38 -19.75 -2.66 38.73
C SER A 38 -18.33 -2.14 38.83
N GLU A 39 -18.13 -0.93 39.36
CA GLU A 39 -16.79 -0.43 39.71
C GLU A 39 -16.14 -1.27 40.83
N ASP A 40 -16.94 -1.94 41.66
CA ASP A 40 -16.48 -3.00 42.56
C ASP A 40 -16.27 -4.31 41.79
N CYS A 41 -15.22 -4.32 40.98
CA CYS A 41 -14.89 -5.43 40.08
C CYS A 41 -13.51 -6.06 40.31
N LEU A 42 -12.63 -5.45 41.11
CA LEU A 42 -11.25 -5.89 41.30
C LEU A 42 -11.17 -7.16 42.16
N HIS A 43 -11.40 -8.28 41.49
CA HIS A 43 -11.53 -9.60 42.07
C HIS A 43 -10.73 -10.62 41.26
N LEU A 44 -10.39 -11.76 41.89
CA LEU A 44 -9.68 -12.88 41.26
C LEU A 44 -10.30 -14.23 41.61
N ASN A 45 -10.24 -15.16 40.67
CA ASN A 45 -10.67 -16.54 40.83
C ASN A 45 -9.43 -17.43 40.95
N VAL A 46 -9.50 -18.46 41.81
CA VAL A 46 -8.42 -19.45 41.99
C VAL A 46 -9.00 -20.83 41.76
N TRP A 47 -8.52 -21.54 40.74
CA TRP A 47 -8.87 -22.93 40.46
C TRP A 47 -7.72 -23.84 40.86
N ILE A 48 -8.05 -24.85 41.66
CA ILE A 48 -7.10 -25.87 42.07
C ILE A 48 -7.83 -27.17 42.38
N ARG A 49 -7.27 -28.29 41.90
CA ARG A 49 -7.58 -29.62 42.43
C ARG A 49 -6.90 -29.79 43.80
N PRO A 50 -7.58 -30.13 44.91
CA PRO A 50 -6.92 -30.29 46.21
C PRO A 50 -5.71 -31.26 46.17
N SER A 51 -4.60 -30.88 46.79
CA SER A 51 -3.37 -31.68 46.90
C SER A 51 -2.51 -31.21 48.08
N ASP A 52 -1.67 -32.09 48.61
CA ASP A 52 -0.70 -31.78 49.69
C ASP A 52 0.57 -31.08 49.16
N ALA A 53 0.87 -31.21 47.87
CA ALA A 53 2.04 -30.60 47.24
C ALA A 53 1.73 -29.18 46.72
N ARG A 54 2.71 -28.27 46.86
CA ARG A 54 2.61 -26.94 46.23
C ARG A 54 2.78 -27.04 44.73
N LYS A 55 1.87 -26.41 43.98
CA LYS A 55 1.77 -26.51 42.53
C LYS A 55 2.25 -25.25 41.82
N PRO A 56 2.75 -25.36 40.58
CA PRO A 56 3.00 -24.18 39.74
C PRO A 56 1.72 -23.35 39.56
N VAL A 57 1.87 -22.04 39.31
CA VAL A 57 0.75 -21.09 39.25
C VAL A 57 0.75 -20.36 37.91
N LEU A 58 -0.32 -20.55 37.15
CA LEU A 58 -0.63 -19.80 35.93
C LEU A 58 -1.57 -18.64 36.25
N LEU A 59 -1.11 -17.41 36.07
CA LEU A 59 -1.89 -16.19 36.32
C LEU A 59 -2.26 -15.52 34.99
N PHE A 60 -3.53 -15.59 34.61
CA PHE A 60 -4.06 -15.14 33.33
C PHE A 60 -4.53 -13.69 33.34
N ILE A 61 -4.05 -12.90 32.38
CA ILE A 61 -4.48 -11.54 32.08
C ILE A 61 -5.35 -11.58 30.81
N HIS A 62 -6.65 -11.29 30.96
CA HIS A 62 -7.58 -11.35 29.83
C HIS A 62 -7.32 -10.23 28.80
N GLY A 63 -7.70 -10.49 27.55
CA GLY A 63 -7.68 -9.51 26.46
C GLY A 63 -8.91 -8.59 26.47
N GLY A 64 -9.19 -7.98 25.31
CA GLY A 64 -10.39 -7.15 25.11
C GLY A 64 -10.12 -5.67 24.83
N ARG A 65 -9.02 -5.35 24.14
CA ARG A 65 -8.68 -3.99 23.68
C ARG A 65 -8.64 -2.95 24.81
N PHE A 66 -8.38 -3.38 26.06
CA PHE A 66 -8.47 -2.53 27.25
C PHE A 66 -9.85 -1.88 27.49
N SER A 67 -10.89 -2.23 26.73
CA SER A 67 -12.21 -1.59 26.77
C SER A 67 -13.36 -2.54 27.16
N LEU A 68 -13.12 -3.84 27.07
CA LEU A 68 -14.04 -4.94 27.41
C LEU A 68 -13.24 -6.14 27.91
N GLY A 69 -13.94 -7.20 28.32
CA GLY A 69 -13.36 -8.41 28.90
C GLY A 69 -13.71 -8.56 30.37
N GLY A 70 -13.49 -9.75 30.93
CA GLY A 70 -13.73 -10.00 32.34
C GLY A 70 -13.50 -11.45 32.72
N ALA A 71 -13.02 -11.70 33.94
CA ALA A 71 -12.59 -12.99 34.45
C ALA A 71 -13.65 -14.11 34.43
N HIS A 72 -14.92 -13.79 34.10
CA HIS A 72 -16.05 -14.71 34.02
C HIS A 72 -16.32 -15.28 32.61
N SER A 73 -15.42 -15.09 31.63
CA SER A 73 -15.63 -15.69 30.30
C SER A 73 -15.40 -17.21 30.29
N PRO A 74 -16.28 -18.00 29.65
CA PRO A 74 -16.06 -19.43 29.38
C PRO A 74 -14.78 -19.74 28.60
N TYR A 75 -14.21 -18.75 27.89
CA TYR A 75 -12.97 -18.93 27.13
C TYR A 75 -11.77 -19.34 27.99
N TYR A 76 -11.78 -18.93 29.25
CA TYR A 76 -10.65 -19.09 30.17
C TYR A 76 -11.12 -19.48 31.57
N ASP A 77 -12.18 -20.30 31.63
CA ASP A 77 -12.50 -21.02 32.86
C ASP A 77 -11.34 -21.97 33.21
N GLY A 78 -10.76 -21.78 34.39
CA GLY A 78 -9.56 -22.49 34.83
C GLY A 78 -9.79 -23.93 35.28
N GLN A 79 -11.04 -24.39 35.38
CA GLN A 79 -11.37 -25.66 36.02
C GLN A 79 -10.73 -26.85 35.30
N ALA A 80 -11.00 -27.01 34.00
CA ALA A 80 -10.51 -28.17 33.24
C ALA A 80 -8.97 -28.23 33.20
N LEU A 81 -8.29 -27.09 33.04
CA LEU A 81 -6.82 -27.04 33.07
C LEU A 81 -6.26 -27.40 34.47
N ALA A 82 -6.82 -26.85 35.54
CA ALA A 82 -6.39 -27.16 36.90
C ALA A 82 -6.61 -28.64 37.26
N ASP A 83 -7.72 -29.20 36.79
CA ASP A 83 -8.05 -30.61 36.96
C ASP A 83 -7.11 -31.53 36.16
N GLU A 84 -6.96 -31.30 34.86
CA GLU A 84 -6.22 -32.23 34.01
C GLU A 84 -4.70 -32.21 34.22
N LYS A 85 -4.14 -31.12 34.76
CA LYS A 85 -2.67 -30.91 34.77
C LYS A 85 -2.03 -30.58 36.11
N ASP A 86 -2.76 -30.67 37.21
CA ASP A 86 -2.21 -30.48 38.55
C ASP A 86 -1.49 -29.12 38.72
N VAL A 87 -2.14 -28.05 38.26
CA VAL A 87 -1.64 -26.66 38.31
C VAL A 87 -2.65 -25.78 39.04
N VAL A 88 -2.21 -24.64 39.59
CA VAL A 88 -3.12 -23.57 40.02
C VAL A 88 -3.35 -22.62 38.87
N VAL A 89 -4.60 -22.37 38.52
CA VAL A 89 -4.98 -21.33 37.55
C VAL A 89 -5.58 -20.17 38.33
N VAL A 90 -5.16 -18.96 37.99
CA VAL A 90 -5.73 -17.72 38.54
C VAL A 90 -6.13 -16.83 37.38
N THR A 91 -7.36 -16.31 37.39
CA THR A 91 -7.81 -15.26 36.48
C THR A 91 -8.33 -14.10 37.33
N PHE A 92 -8.31 -12.89 36.79
CA PHE A 92 -8.69 -11.72 37.56
C PHE A 92 -9.20 -10.60 36.66
N ASN A 93 -9.94 -9.69 37.27
CA ASN A 93 -10.40 -8.46 36.64
C ASN A 93 -9.41 -7.33 36.89
N TYR A 94 -9.28 -6.42 35.92
CA TYR A 94 -8.60 -5.14 36.07
C TYR A 94 -9.46 -4.04 35.45
N ARG A 95 -9.30 -2.79 35.89
CA ARG A 95 -10.12 -1.69 35.35
C ARG A 95 -9.85 -1.46 33.87
N LEU A 96 -10.93 -1.22 33.13
CA LEU A 96 -10.94 -1.03 31.68
C LEU A 96 -11.35 0.40 31.32
N ASN A 97 -11.15 0.77 30.06
CA ASN A 97 -11.61 2.02 29.46
C ASN A 97 -11.12 3.23 30.29
N ILE A 98 -11.87 4.33 30.33
CA ILE A 98 -11.55 5.53 31.11
C ILE A 98 -11.34 5.24 32.61
N PHE A 99 -11.87 4.14 33.15
CA PHE A 99 -11.66 3.76 34.56
C PHE A 99 -10.26 3.19 34.83
N GLY A 100 -9.66 2.53 33.83
CA GLY A 100 -8.30 1.99 33.88
C GLY A 100 -7.25 2.89 33.21
N PHE A 101 -7.67 3.71 32.27
CA PHE A 101 -6.81 4.44 31.33
C PHE A 101 -7.38 5.85 31.08
N SER A 102 -7.53 6.64 32.16
CA SER A 102 -8.33 7.87 32.11
C SER A 102 -7.78 8.96 31.19
N GLY A 103 -6.45 9.07 31.06
CA GLY A 103 -5.80 10.17 30.35
C GLY A 103 -5.82 11.50 31.10
N ALA A 104 -6.29 11.53 32.35
CA ALA A 104 -6.44 12.77 33.11
C ALA A 104 -5.06 13.40 33.45
N PRO A 105 -4.75 14.62 32.98
CA PRO A 105 -3.46 15.25 33.25
C PRO A 105 -3.17 15.43 34.74
N GLY A 106 -1.94 15.16 35.18
CA GLY A 106 -1.54 15.31 36.57
C GLY A 106 -2.02 14.20 37.53
N PHE A 107 -2.77 13.21 37.03
CA PHE A 107 -3.17 12.02 37.79
C PHE A 107 -2.34 10.79 37.38
N PRO A 108 -2.27 9.74 38.22
CA PRO A 108 -1.67 8.47 37.84
C PRO A 108 -2.28 7.90 36.56
N GLN A 109 -1.44 7.59 35.58
CA GLN A 109 -1.86 6.95 34.33
C GLN A 109 -1.86 5.43 34.47
N ASN A 110 -2.50 4.75 33.51
CA ASN A 110 -2.46 3.29 33.38
C ASN A 110 -2.83 2.51 34.65
N VAL A 111 -3.77 3.01 35.46
CA VAL A 111 -4.18 2.36 36.71
C VAL A 111 -4.73 0.94 36.50
N GLY A 112 -5.23 0.62 35.29
CA GLY A 112 -5.56 -0.75 34.91
C GLY A 112 -4.35 -1.69 34.86
N LEU A 113 -3.17 -1.23 34.45
CA LEU A 113 -1.92 -2.01 34.53
C LEU A 113 -1.44 -2.13 35.99
N LEU A 114 -1.68 -1.11 36.81
CA LEU A 114 -1.38 -1.18 38.25
C LEU A 114 -2.30 -2.17 38.99
N ASP A 115 -3.56 -2.30 38.57
CA ASP A 115 -4.46 -3.35 39.08
C ASP A 115 -3.92 -4.74 38.76
N GLN A 116 -3.42 -4.95 37.54
CA GLN A 116 -2.77 -6.21 37.16
C GLN A 116 -1.54 -6.49 38.01
N ARG A 117 -0.68 -5.49 38.23
CA ARG A 117 0.47 -5.61 39.13
C ARG A 117 0.04 -5.97 40.56
N MET A 118 -1.02 -5.36 41.06
CA MET A 118 -1.58 -5.66 42.39
C MET A 118 -2.07 -7.11 42.48
N ALA A 119 -2.68 -7.65 41.41
CA ALA A 119 -3.07 -9.06 41.35
C ALA A 119 -1.85 -10.00 41.42
N VAL A 120 -0.77 -9.70 40.68
CA VAL A 120 0.51 -10.46 40.75
C VAL A 120 1.04 -10.46 42.18
N GLU A 121 1.07 -9.29 42.81
CA GLU A 121 1.53 -9.15 44.20
C GLU A 121 0.65 -9.90 45.20
N TRP A 122 -0.67 -9.87 45.02
CA TRP A 122 -1.60 -10.62 45.85
C TRP A 122 -1.34 -12.13 45.70
N VAL A 123 -1.19 -12.63 44.47
CA VAL A 123 -0.92 -14.05 44.21
C VAL A 123 0.40 -14.45 44.86
N HIS A 124 1.48 -13.69 44.64
CA HIS A 124 2.77 -13.96 45.27
C HIS A 124 2.70 -14.03 46.80
N ARG A 125 1.91 -13.16 47.45
CA ARG A 125 1.75 -13.16 48.92
C ARG A 125 0.84 -14.26 49.46
N ASN A 126 -0.16 -14.70 48.71
CA ASN A 126 -1.27 -15.50 49.26
C ASN A 126 -1.42 -16.90 48.66
N ILE A 127 -0.90 -17.17 47.46
CA ILE A 127 -1.23 -18.40 46.73
C ILE A 127 -0.78 -19.68 47.42
N ALA A 128 0.22 -19.58 48.30
CA ALA A 128 0.66 -20.68 49.17
C ALA A 128 -0.47 -21.25 50.05
N ALA A 129 -1.40 -20.41 50.51
CA ALA A 129 -2.55 -20.84 51.31
C ALA A 129 -3.58 -21.63 50.49
N PHE A 130 -3.55 -21.48 49.16
CA PHE A 130 -4.42 -22.18 48.22
C PHE A 130 -3.73 -23.40 47.60
N GLY A 131 -2.51 -23.77 48.03
CA GLY A 131 -1.75 -24.89 47.46
C GLY A 131 -0.89 -24.54 46.25
N GLY A 132 -0.76 -23.27 45.89
CA GLY A 132 0.18 -22.80 44.88
C GLY A 132 1.59 -22.60 45.44
N ASP A 133 2.58 -22.56 44.56
CA ASP A 133 3.96 -22.25 44.89
C ASP A 133 4.29 -20.80 44.50
N PRO A 134 4.53 -19.89 45.47
CA PRO A 134 4.83 -18.49 45.17
C PRO A 134 6.15 -18.30 44.41
N ASN A 135 7.02 -19.31 44.38
CA ASN A 135 8.29 -19.29 43.63
C ASN A 135 8.18 -19.91 42.22
N ARG A 136 6.98 -20.31 41.79
CA ARG A 136 6.70 -20.85 40.45
C ARG A 136 5.45 -20.21 39.88
N ILE A 137 5.47 -18.87 39.79
CA ILE A 137 4.40 -18.08 39.19
C ILE A 137 4.79 -17.70 37.76
N THR A 138 3.93 -18.01 36.80
CA THR A 138 4.02 -17.51 35.43
C THR A 138 2.81 -16.67 35.13
N ILE A 139 3.03 -15.41 34.72
CA ILE A 139 1.95 -14.60 34.15
C ILE A 139 1.84 -14.86 32.67
N PHE A 140 0.60 -14.97 32.20
CA PHE A 140 0.31 -15.09 30.79
C PHE A 140 -0.90 -14.27 30.41
N GLY A 141 -0.97 -13.84 29.17
CA GLY A 141 -2.10 -13.05 28.70
C GLY A 141 -2.35 -13.19 27.22
N GLN A 142 -3.55 -12.80 26.80
CA GLN A 142 -3.98 -12.86 25.41
C GLN A 142 -4.33 -11.47 24.86
N SER A 143 -3.98 -11.20 23.61
CA SER A 143 -4.20 -9.90 22.96
C SER A 143 -3.48 -8.79 23.75
N VAL A 144 -4.18 -7.72 24.07
CA VAL A 144 -3.74 -6.68 25.02
C VAL A 144 -3.35 -7.21 26.40
N GLY A 145 -3.84 -8.39 26.82
CA GLY A 145 -3.35 -9.08 28.02
C GLY A 145 -1.93 -9.62 27.83
N GLY A 146 -1.59 -10.09 26.62
CA GLY A 146 -0.22 -10.42 26.22
C GLY A 146 0.66 -9.17 26.14
N SER A 147 0.15 -8.08 25.54
CA SER A 147 0.82 -6.78 25.60
C SER A 147 1.05 -6.30 27.03
N SER A 148 0.12 -6.57 27.95
CA SER A 148 0.26 -6.25 29.37
C SER A 148 1.36 -7.07 30.05
N VAL A 149 1.48 -8.37 29.74
CA VAL A 149 2.62 -9.19 30.18
C VAL A 149 3.94 -8.62 29.65
N ASP A 150 3.95 -8.15 28.41
CA ASP A 150 5.15 -7.56 27.82
C ASP A 150 5.50 -6.18 28.42
N TYR A 151 4.51 -5.30 28.64
CA TYR A 151 4.69 -4.05 29.39
C TYR A 151 5.22 -4.31 30.80
N TYR A 152 4.69 -5.34 31.47
CA TYR A 152 5.20 -5.75 32.77
C TYR A 152 6.70 -6.08 32.73
N SER A 153 7.15 -6.69 31.62
CA SER A 153 8.55 -7.04 31.41
C SER A 153 9.49 -5.82 31.35
N TYR A 154 8.99 -4.65 30.92
CA TYR A 154 9.76 -3.40 30.85
C TYR A 154 9.61 -2.51 32.09
N ALA A 155 8.44 -2.55 32.75
CA ALA A 155 8.13 -1.66 33.87
C ALA A 155 8.72 -2.13 35.21
N TRP A 156 8.78 -3.45 35.44
CA TRP A 156 9.20 -4.04 36.72
C TRP A 156 10.40 -4.97 36.55
N THR A 157 11.51 -4.40 36.07
CA THR A 157 12.75 -5.12 35.75
C THR A 157 13.52 -5.61 36.98
N GLU A 158 13.39 -4.91 38.11
CA GLU A 158 14.07 -5.25 39.35
C GLU A 158 13.28 -6.26 40.20
N LYS A 159 13.95 -7.31 40.69
CA LYS A 159 13.41 -8.32 41.62
C LYS A 159 12.02 -8.84 41.20
N PRO A 160 11.94 -9.53 40.07
CA PRO A 160 10.65 -9.96 39.55
C PRO A 160 9.94 -10.94 40.49
N LEU A 161 8.62 -10.78 40.60
CA LEU A 161 7.73 -11.63 41.40
C LEU A 161 7.23 -12.88 40.66
N VAL A 162 7.67 -13.05 39.42
CA VAL A 162 7.25 -14.11 38.50
C VAL A 162 8.50 -14.76 37.91
N ASN A 163 8.40 -16.02 37.53
CA ASN A 163 9.50 -16.87 37.07
C ASN A 163 9.42 -17.19 35.57
N GLY A 164 8.29 -16.93 34.93
CA GLY A 164 8.14 -17.02 33.49
C GLY A 164 7.07 -16.07 32.97
N LEU A 165 7.15 -15.75 31.69
CA LEU A 165 6.20 -14.90 30.97
C LEU A 165 5.65 -15.64 29.75
N ILE A 166 4.37 -15.46 29.44
CA ILE A 166 3.78 -15.97 28.19
C ILE A 166 2.87 -14.93 27.54
N SER A 167 3.13 -14.61 26.28
CA SER A 167 2.33 -13.65 25.52
C SER A 167 1.65 -14.31 24.34
N HIS A 168 0.32 -14.37 24.37
CA HIS A 168 -0.52 -14.83 23.27
C HIS A 168 -1.00 -13.64 22.44
N SER A 169 -0.56 -13.56 21.18
CA SER A 169 -1.09 -12.63 20.18
C SER A 169 -1.05 -11.17 20.64
N GLY A 170 0.01 -10.75 21.32
CA GLY A 170 0.19 -9.36 21.73
C GLY A 170 1.48 -9.13 22.48
N THR A 171 2.22 -8.09 22.09
CA THR A 171 3.45 -7.62 22.75
C THR A 171 3.39 -6.10 22.93
N ALA A 172 4.42 -5.51 23.53
CA ALA A 172 4.55 -4.05 23.65
C ALA A 172 4.70 -3.37 22.28
N LEU A 173 5.09 -4.14 21.25
CA LEU A 173 5.29 -3.69 19.86
C LEU A 173 4.05 -3.89 18.97
N SER A 174 2.99 -4.52 19.48
CA SER A 174 1.80 -4.86 18.68
C SER A 174 0.91 -3.65 18.37
N PHE A 175 0.78 -2.74 19.33
CA PHE A 175 -0.17 -1.62 19.26
C PHE A 175 0.51 -0.36 19.82
N GLU A 176 0.34 0.74 19.10
CA GLU A 176 0.89 2.01 19.52
C GLU A 176 0.10 2.57 20.71
N PRO A 177 0.76 2.90 21.84
CA PRO A 177 0.11 3.53 22.98
C PRO A 177 -0.28 4.98 22.67
N ASN A 178 -1.22 5.53 23.42
CA ASN A 178 -1.54 6.94 23.31
C ASN A 178 -0.40 7.82 23.84
N SER A 179 -0.20 8.97 23.22
CA SER A 179 0.57 10.05 23.86
C SER A 179 -0.22 10.67 25.02
N ALA A 180 0.49 11.25 25.99
CA ALA A 180 -0.13 11.95 27.11
C ALA A 180 -1.12 13.05 26.65
N ASN A 181 -0.76 13.80 25.61
CA ASN A 181 -1.62 14.85 25.05
C ASN A 181 -2.89 14.29 24.39
N LEU A 182 -2.78 13.18 23.66
CA LEU A 182 -3.92 12.55 23.02
C LEU A 182 -4.90 12.00 24.07
N SER A 183 -4.40 11.29 25.08
CA SER A 183 -5.23 10.81 26.19
C SER A 183 -5.89 11.96 26.96
N ALA A 184 -5.18 13.06 27.20
CA ALA A 184 -5.75 14.26 27.82
C ALA A 184 -6.90 14.85 27.00
N SER A 185 -6.76 14.89 25.67
CA SER A 185 -7.81 15.39 24.78
C SER A 185 -9.09 14.54 24.87
N TYR A 186 -8.95 13.22 24.94
CA TYR A 186 -10.06 12.29 25.11
C TYR A 186 -10.72 12.43 26.48
N PHE A 187 -9.93 12.56 27.54
CA PHE A 187 -10.42 12.81 28.90
C PHE A 187 -11.28 14.08 28.96
N PHE A 188 -10.79 15.20 28.42
CA PHE A 188 -11.55 16.46 28.43
C PHE A 188 -12.76 16.44 27.50
N HIS A 189 -12.76 15.63 26.44
CA HIS A 189 -13.95 15.40 25.62
C HIS A 189 -15.07 14.75 26.44
N VAL A 190 -14.75 13.72 27.24
CA VAL A 190 -15.69 13.08 28.15
C VAL A 190 -16.16 14.06 29.23
N SER A 191 -15.22 14.80 29.85
CA SER A 191 -15.55 15.83 30.83
C SER A 191 -16.57 16.83 30.32
N LYS A 192 -16.32 17.39 29.13
CA LYS A 192 -17.21 18.37 28.50
C LYS A 192 -18.59 17.77 28.22
N THR A 193 -18.63 16.51 27.78
CA THR A 193 -19.88 15.78 27.52
C THR A 193 -20.71 15.52 28.78
N LEU A 194 -20.07 15.46 29.95
CA LEU A 194 -20.69 15.25 31.26
C LEU A 194 -20.99 16.55 32.02
N ASP A 195 -20.74 17.72 31.39
CA ASP A 195 -20.82 19.05 31.98
C ASP A 195 -19.91 19.22 33.22
N CYS A 196 -18.73 18.60 33.19
CA CYS A 196 -17.75 18.64 34.30
C CYS A 196 -16.61 19.65 34.10
N GLY A 197 -16.62 20.40 33.00
CA GLY A 197 -15.56 21.33 32.60
C GLY A 197 -14.76 20.85 31.39
N ASP A 198 -13.68 21.54 31.06
CA ASP A 198 -12.84 21.30 29.90
C ASP A 198 -11.34 21.50 30.22
N ALA A 199 -10.49 21.59 29.19
CA ALA A 199 -9.04 21.76 29.34
C ALA A 199 -8.63 23.09 30.01
N GLN A 200 -9.53 24.08 30.13
CA GLN A 200 -9.28 25.33 30.85
C GLN A 200 -9.70 25.24 32.33
N THR A 201 -10.39 24.17 32.71
CA THR A 201 -10.81 23.92 34.09
C THR A 201 -9.70 23.17 34.83
N GLU A 202 -9.46 23.53 36.09
CA GLU A 202 -8.53 22.81 36.95
C GLU A 202 -8.85 21.31 36.99
N THR A 203 -7.89 20.47 36.60
CA THR A 203 -8.13 19.03 36.36
C THR A 203 -8.64 18.29 37.60
N GLU A 204 -8.22 18.70 38.80
CA GLU A 204 -8.73 18.12 40.05
C GLU A 204 -10.25 18.29 40.19
N LYS A 205 -10.79 19.48 39.87
CA LYS A 205 -12.23 19.75 39.90
C LYS A 205 -12.99 18.95 38.85
N VAL A 206 -12.40 18.80 37.66
CA VAL A 206 -12.95 17.98 36.59
C VAL A 206 -13.06 16.51 37.04
N VAL A 207 -11.97 15.94 37.57
CA VAL A 207 -11.96 14.56 38.09
C VAL A 207 -12.94 14.38 39.23
N GLN A 208 -13.01 15.33 40.17
CA GLN A 208 -13.99 15.31 41.26
C GLN A 208 -15.42 15.26 40.71
N CYS A 209 -15.76 16.09 39.72
CA CYS A 209 -17.08 16.08 39.11
C CYS A 209 -17.39 14.73 38.43
N ILE A 210 -16.47 14.20 37.62
CA ILE A 210 -16.67 12.92 36.92
C ILE A 210 -16.88 11.77 37.90
N ARG A 211 -16.14 11.73 39.01
CA ARG A 211 -16.30 10.70 40.07
C ARG A 211 -17.68 10.70 40.74
N HIS A 212 -18.45 11.79 40.65
CA HIS A 212 -19.83 11.82 41.15
C HIS A 212 -20.87 11.37 40.12
N LYS A 213 -20.46 11.10 38.87
CA LYS A 213 -21.36 10.63 37.81
C LYS A 213 -21.50 9.10 37.90
N PRO A 214 -22.70 8.54 37.65
CA PRO A 214 -22.86 7.09 37.50
C PRO A 214 -21.99 6.56 36.36
N PHE A 215 -21.38 5.39 36.54
CA PHE A 215 -20.49 4.79 35.52
C PHE A 215 -21.20 4.60 34.16
N GLN A 216 -22.52 4.38 34.14
CA GLN A 216 -23.29 4.26 32.91
C GLN A 216 -23.35 5.58 32.12
N GLU A 217 -23.39 6.72 32.80
CA GLU A 217 -23.31 8.04 32.14
C GLU A 217 -21.91 8.28 31.59
N ILE A 218 -20.88 7.90 32.34
CA ILE A 218 -19.48 7.98 31.91
C ILE A 218 -19.27 7.15 30.63
N LEU A 219 -19.73 5.89 30.59
CA LEU A 219 -19.61 5.03 29.41
C LEU A 219 -20.36 5.60 28.19
N LYS A 220 -21.53 6.21 28.40
CA LYS A 220 -22.26 6.92 27.32
C LYS A 220 -21.48 8.12 26.78
N ALA A 221 -20.78 8.85 27.63
CA ALA A 221 -19.93 9.96 27.22
C ALA A 221 -18.67 9.47 26.50
N VAL A 222 -18.03 8.41 26.98
CA VAL A 222 -16.91 7.73 26.31
C VAL A 222 -17.27 7.31 24.89
N ALA A 223 -18.46 6.71 24.70
CA ALA A 223 -18.91 6.24 23.38
C ALA A 223 -19.08 7.36 22.34
N LYS A 224 -19.08 8.64 22.76
CA LYS A 224 -19.16 9.80 21.86
C LYS A 224 -17.81 10.37 21.47
N VAL A 225 -16.72 9.91 22.09
CA VAL A 225 -15.37 10.40 21.77
C VAL A 225 -14.97 9.85 20.39
N PRO A 226 -14.62 10.72 19.43
CA PRO A 226 -14.17 10.26 18.12
C PRO A 226 -12.80 9.56 18.26
N PRO A 227 -12.64 8.32 17.77
CA PRO A 227 -11.34 7.66 17.77
C PRO A 227 -10.39 8.33 16.77
N ALA A 228 -9.08 8.17 16.98
CA ALA A 228 -8.09 8.58 15.99
C ALA A 228 -8.23 7.77 14.68
N ASP A 229 -7.81 8.38 13.57
CA ASP A 229 -7.77 7.72 12.26
C ASP A 229 -6.84 6.50 12.31
N SER A 230 -7.25 5.43 11.62
CA SER A 230 -6.48 4.20 11.53
C SER A 230 -6.57 3.60 10.14
N PRO A 231 -5.46 3.06 9.60
CA PRO A 231 -5.43 2.45 8.26
C PRO A 231 -6.31 1.20 8.16
N THR A 232 -6.60 0.53 9.28
CA THR A 232 -7.35 -0.74 9.32
C THR A 232 -8.61 -0.60 10.15
N LEU A 233 -8.47 -0.71 11.48
CA LEU A 233 -9.51 -0.58 12.49
C LEU A 233 -9.11 0.50 13.51
N PRO A 234 -10.04 1.41 13.88
CA PRO A 234 -9.77 2.40 14.92
C PRO A 234 -9.38 1.72 16.23
N GLN A 235 -8.31 2.17 16.88
CA GLN A 235 -7.95 1.71 18.23
C GLN A 235 -9.02 2.16 19.25
N PRO A 236 -9.20 1.43 20.38
CA PRO A 236 -10.01 1.92 21.50
C PRO A 236 -9.51 3.31 21.94
N VAL A 237 -10.39 4.23 22.31
CA VAL A 237 -10.00 5.60 22.70
C VAL A 237 -9.20 5.62 24.01
N PHE A 238 -9.66 4.88 25.01
CA PHE A 238 -9.04 4.78 26.32
C PHE A 238 -8.31 3.45 26.44
N HIS A 239 -6.99 3.52 26.33
CA HIS A 239 -6.02 2.42 26.40
C HIS A 239 -4.66 3.00 26.88
N PRO A 240 -3.60 2.19 27.05
CA PRO A 240 -2.35 2.64 27.67
C PRO A 240 -1.81 3.95 27.11
N THR A 241 -1.42 4.83 28.02
CA THR A 241 -0.81 6.14 27.78
C THR A 241 0.67 6.06 28.07
N VAL A 242 1.52 6.65 27.23
CA VAL A 242 2.95 6.80 27.52
C VAL A 242 3.11 7.65 28.78
N ASP A 243 3.62 7.04 29.85
CA ASP A 243 3.85 7.69 31.15
C ASP A 243 5.31 7.60 31.59
N GLY A 244 6.16 6.86 30.88
CA GLY A 244 7.56 6.65 31.21
C GLY A 244 7.78 5.82 32.48
N VAL A 245 6.74 5.15 32.98
CA VAL A 245 6.77 4.33 34.21
C VAL A 245 6.25 2.93 33.94
N THR A 246 5.02 2.83 33.43
CA THR A 246 4.37 1.56 33.09
C THR A 246 4.37 1.30 31.58
N VAL A 247 4.29 2.36 30.77
CA VAL A 247 4.32 2.30 29.31
C VAL A 247 5.29 3.37 28.77
N PHE A 248 6.12 2.96 27.82
CA PHE A 248 7.19 3.75 27.24
C PHE A 248 6.97 4.02 25.74
N ASP A 249 7.63 5.02 25.18
CA ASP A 249 7.62 5.37 23.75
C ASP A 249 8.87 4.86 23.00
N ASP A 250 9.85 4.29 23.71
CA ASP A 250 11.17 3.91 23.19
C ASP A 250 11.47 2.40 23.32
N TYR A 251 10.46 1.53 23.19
CA TYR A 251 10.63 0.06 23.30
C TYR A 251 11.77 -0.51 22.44
N PRO A 252 12.00 -0.09 21.19
CA PRO A 252 13.15 -0.58 20.41
C PRO A 252 14.50 -0.25 21.06
N ALA A 253 14.65 0.97 21.61
CA ALA A 253 15.88 1.40 22.26
C ALA A 253 16.11 0.66 23.58
N ARG A 254 15.04 0.50 24.38
CA ARG A 254 15.06 -0.31 25.61
C ARG A 254 15.41 -1.76 25.33
N SER A 255 14.85 -2.32 24.26
CA SER A 255 15.11 -3.70 23.85
C SER A 255 16.57 -3.89 23.47
N ALA A 256 17.12 -3.00 22.65
CA ALA A 256 18.52 -3.02 22.26
C ALA A 256 19.50 -2.82 23.44
N ALA A 257 19.04 -2.15 24.51
CA ALA A 257 19.80 -1.95 25.73
C ALA A 257 19.60 -3.09 26.76
N GLY A 258 18.76 -4.09 26.48
CA GLY A 258 18.41 -5.15 27.44
C GLY A 258 17.66 -4.62 28.67
N GLN A 259 16.93 -3.51 28.53
CA GLN A 259 16.18 -2.88 29.63
C GLN A 259 14.80 -3.53 29.82
N PHE A 260 14.81 -4.83 30.03
CA PHE A 260 13.66 -5.64 30.37
C PHE A 260 14.07 -6.73 31.37
N ILE A 261 13.09 -7.39 31.96
CA ILE A 261 13.28 -8.53 32.85
C ILE A 261 13.98 -9.71 32.12
N HIS A 262 15.03 -10.27 32.72
CA HIS A 262 15.76 -11.43 32.18
C HIS A 262 15.27 -12.75 32.77
N ILE A 263 14.00 -13.10 32.51
CA ILE A 263 13.42 -14.40 32.88
C ILE A 263 12.86 -15.11 31.64
N PRO A 264 12.69 -16.45 31.66
CA PRO A 264 12.18 -17.19 30.52
C PRO A 264 10.86 -16.68 29.97
N TYR A 265 10.73 -16.64 28.64
CA TYR A 265 9.59 -16.06 27.95
C TYR A 265 9.12 -16.95 26.78
N LEU A 266 7.86 -17.36 26.79
CA LEU A 266 7.18 -17.98 25.65
C LEU A 266 6.31 -16.95 24.90
N PHE A 267 6.60 -16.75 23.62
CA PHE A 267 5.76 -15.99 22.72
C PHE A 267 4.92 -16.93 21.86
N THR A 268 3.63 -16.62 21.68
CA THR A 268 2.75 -17.39 20.79
C THR A 268 1.77 -16.47 20.07
N MET A 269 1.34 -16.87 18.87
CA MET A 269 0.33 -16.13 18.10
C MET A 269 -0.48 -17.07 17.22
N THR A 270 -1.64 -16.63 16.75
CA THR A 270 -2.49 -17.42 15.84
C THR A 270 -2.16 -17.07 14.38
N ASP A 271 -2.28 -18.04 13.48
CA ASP A 271 -1.82 -17.87 12.10
C ASP A 271 -2.59 -16.77 11.32
N ARG A 272 -3.91 -16.66 11.58
CA ARG A 272 -4.82 -15.77 10.86
C ARG A 272 -5.60 -14.87 11.82
N GLU A 273 -4.90 -14.14 12.66
CA GLU A 273 -5.44 -13.17 13.64
C GLU A 273 -6.58 -12.32 13.06
N SER A 274 -6.41 -11.82 11.83
CA SER A 274 -7.38 -10.97 11.12
C SER A 274 -8.77 -11.60 10.95
N GLY A 275 -8.88 -12.93 11.06
CA GLY A 275 -10.14 -13.67 10.96
C GLY A 275 -11.23 -13.15 11.91
N TYR A 276 -10.86 -12.80 13.14
CA TYR A 276 -11.79 -12.22 14.11
C TYR A 276 -12.07 -10.74 13.84
N TYR A 277 -11.05 -9.98 13.47
CA TYR A 277 -11.14 -8.53 13.28
C TYR A 277 -11.99 -8.13 12.06
N ARG A 278 -12.08 -8.98 11.04
CA ARG A 278 -13.00 -8.80 9.89
C ARG A 278 -14.47 -8.71 10.32
N ILE A 279 -14.87 -9.44 11.37
CA ILE A 279 -16.23 -9.37 11.92
C ILE A 279 -16.47 -8.01 12.57
N ASN A 280 -15.50 -7.52 13.35
CA ASN A 280 -15.57 -6.21 14.00
C ASN A 280 -15.59 -5.06 12.98
N ALA A 281 -14.82 -5.16 11.89
CA ALA A 281 -14.86 -4.20 10.79
C ALA A 281 -16.22 -4.16 10.11
N PHE A 282 -16.82 -5.33 9.87
CA PHE A 282 -18.17 -5.42 9.32
C PHE A 282 -19.21 -4.75 10.23
N THR A 283 -19.14 -4.93 11.55
CA THR A 283 -20.02 -4.24 12.51
C THR A 283 -19.89 -2.71 12.42
N ALA A 284 -18.72 -2.20 12.07
CA ALA A 284 -18.45 -0.78 11.90
C ALA A 284 -18.71 -0.27 10.46
N ASN A 285 -19.29 -1.09 9.57
CA ASN A 285 -19.44 -0.80 8.14
C ASN A 285 -18.12 -0.46 7.43
N ILE A 286 -17.01 -1.03 7.91
CA ILE A 286 -15.68 -0.86 7.32
C ILE A 286 -15.38 -2.05 6.41
N SER A 287 -15.18 -1.77 5.12
CA SER A 287 -14.70 -2.75 4.15
C SER A 287 -13.25 -2.48 3.79
N ARG A 288 -12.42 -3.52 3.77
CA ARG A 288 -10.98 -3.46 3.46
C ARG A 288 -10.59 -4.62 2.54
N SER A 289 -9.59 -4.42 1.68
CA SER A 289 -9.04 -5.48 0.83
C SER A 289 -8.25 -6.51 1.65
N ASP A 290 -8.02 -7.69 1.09
CA ASP A 290 -7.23 -8.74 1.75
C ASP A 290 -5.80 -8.29 2.05
N ALA A 291 -5.17 -7.52 1.16
CA ALA A 291 -3.83 -6.97 1.37
C ALA A 291 -3.73 -6.09 2.63
N VAL A 292 -4.78 -5.32 2.95
CA VAL A 292 -4.83 -4.51 4.19
C VAL A 292 -4.91 -5.41 5.42
N TRP A 293 -5.66 -6.50 5.35
CA TRP A 293 -5.77 -7.47 6.44
C TRP A 293 -4.50 -8.29 6.64
N ASP A 294 -3.81 -8.64 5.55
CA ASP A 294 -2.54 -9.35 5.61
C ASP A 294 -1.46 -8.46 6.24
N ARG A 295 -1.41 -7.17 5.84
CA ARG A 295 -0.54 -6.17 6.47
C ARG A 295 -0.84 -6.00 7.96
N PHE A 296 -2.12 -5.94 8.34
CA PHE A 296 -2.53 -5.88 9.75
C PHE A 296 -2.09 -7.12 10.53
N ASN A 297 -2.28 -8.32 9.97
CA ASN A 297 -1.87 -9.60 10.57
C ASN A 297 -0.36 -9.66 10.79
N LEU A 298 0.41 -9.16 9.81
CA LEU A 298 1.86 -9.09 9.90
C LEU A 298 2.31 -8.06 10.94
N ALA A 299 1.87 -6.80 10.83
CA ALA A 299 2.35 -5.70 11.66
C ALA A 299 1.96 -5.87 13.13
N ALA A 300 0.68 -6.11 13.42
CA ALA A 300 0.19 -6.15 14.79
C ALA A 300 0.61 -7.43 15.54
N PHE A 301 0.86 -8.54 14.83
CA PHE A 301 1.07 -9.84 15.48
C PHE A 301 2.32 -10.58 15.02
N THR A 302 2.50 -10.87 13.73
CA THR A 302 3.61 -11.74 13.29
C THR A 302 4.98 -11.09 13.53
N CYS A 303 5.14 -9.84 13.10
CA CYS A 303 6.42 -9.15 13.16
C CYS A 303 6.71 -8.59 14.55
N SER A 304 5.70 -8.03 15.22
CA SER A 304 5.81 -7.56 16.61
C SER A 304 6.20 -8.69 17.57
N THR A 305 5.62 -9.89 17.42
CA THR A 305 5.95 -11.06 18.23
C THR A 305 7.33 -11.61 17.87
N GLY A 306 7.65 -11.70 16.58
CA GLY A 306 8.95 -12.14 16.10
C GLY A 306 10.11 -11.25 16.58
N GLN A 307 9.92 -9.94 16.51
CA GLN A 307 10.88 -8.93 16.98
C GLN A 307 11.05 -9.03 18.49
N ALA A 308 9.95 -9.02 19.25
CA ALA A 308 10.01 -9.15 20.70
C ALA A 308 10.76 -10.41 21.15
N ALA A 309 10.52 -11.55 20.50
CA ALA A 309 11.26 -12.79 20.77
C ALA A 309 12.75 -12.68 20.40
N ALA A 310 13.09 -12.08 19.25
CA ALA A 310 14.46 -11.88 18.83
C ALA A 310 15.24 -10.96 19.79
N ASP A 311 14.60 -9.92 20.31
CA ASP A 311 15.18 -9.00 21.30
C ASP A 311 15.53 -9.72 22.61
N ARG A 312 14.72 -10.68 23.05
CA ARG A 312 15.02 -11.46 24.27
C ARG A 312 16.19 -12.40 24.03
N VAL A 313 16.22 -13.05 22.88
CA VAL A 313 17.32 -13.95 22.48
C VAL A 313 18.65 -13.20 22.37
N SER A 314 18.67 -11.98 21.83
CA SER A 314 19.90 -11.19 21.67
C SER A 314 20.55 -10.80 23.01
N HIS A 315 19.77 -10.79 24.08
CA HIS A 315 20.22 -10.56 25.46
C HIS A 315 20.33 -11.84 26.30
N GLY A 316 20.32 -13.02 25.67
CA GLY A 316 20.54 -14.31 26.34
C GLY A 316 19.39 -14.76 27.25
N VAL A 317 18.18 -14.24 27.05
CA VAL A 317 16.99 -14.70 27.77
C VAL A 317 16.48 -16.01 27.14
N PRO A 318 16.28 -17.09 27.91
CA PRO A 318 15.67 -18.32 27.41
C PRO A 318 14.29 -18.03 26.83
N THR A 319 14.14 -18.23 25.53
CA THR A 319 12.96 -17.77 24.78
C THR A 319 12.42 -18.89 23.91
N TRP A 320 11.10 -19.07 23.89
CA TRP A 320 10.41 -19.96 22.96
C TRP A 320 9.43 -19.13 22.13
N HIS A 321 9.24 -19.56 20.89
CA HIS A 321 8.30 -18.91 19.98
C HIS A 321 7.47 -19.99 19.29
N SER A 322 6.15 -19.88 19.41
CA SER A 322 5.20 -20.76 18.76
C SER A 322 4.20 -20.00 17.87
N ARG A 323 3.65 -20.72 16.90
CA ARG A 323 2.57 -20.24 16.03
C ARG A 323 1.46 -21.27 15.99
N TYR A 324 0.23 -20.88 16.30
CA TYR A 324 -0.94 -21.73 16.30
C TYR A 324 -1.64 -21.72 14.95
N LEU A 325 -1.72 -22.89 14.30
CA LEU A 325 -2.26 -23.08 12.95
C LEU A 325 -3.54 -23.95 12.93
N GLY A 326 -4.18 -24.16 14.09
CA GLY A 326 -5.35 -25.03 14.18
C GLY A 326 -6.59 -24.37 13.58
N ASP A 327 -7.18 -25.02 12.58
CA ASP A 327 -8.45 -24.63 11.94
C ASP A 327 -9.46 -25.77 12.10
N TRP A 328 -10.04 -25.83 13.30
CA TRP A 328 -10.98 -26.88 13.67
C TRP A 328 -12.40 -26.52 13.23
N PRO A 329 -13.14 -27.43 12.57
CA PRO A 329 -14.52 -27.17 12.17
C PRO A 329 -15.43 -26.72 13.31
N SER A 330 -15.21 -27.22 14.53
CA SER A 330 -15.96 -26.85 15.74
C SER A 330 -15.74 -25.40 16.20
N GLN A 331 -14.60 -24.79 15.86
CA GLN A 331 -14.25 -23.43 16.31
C GLN A 331 -14.35 -22.38 15.20
N ARG A 332 -14.49 -22.80 13.93
CA ARG A 332 -14.50 -21.92 12.77
C ARG A 332 -15.67 -20.91 12.84
N LEU A 333 -15.38 -19.61 12.72
CA LEU A 333 -16.39 -18.54 12.74
C LEU A 333 -17.14 -18.41 11.40
N TYR A 334 -16.41 -18.55 10.30
CA TYR A 334 -16.90 -18.57 8.93
C TYR A 334 -15.89 -19.33 8.06
N PRO A 335 -16.23 -19.81 6.84
CA PRO A 335 -15.42 -20.75 6.06
C PRO A 335 -13.92 -20.41 5.94
N THR A 336 -13.56 -19.13 5.92
CA THR A 336 -12.19 -18.62 5.76
C THR A 336 -11.63 -17.95 7.03
N SER A 337 -12.26 -18.09 8.20
CA SER A 337 -11.77 -17.47 9.45
C SER A 337 -10.41 -18.00 9.91
N GLY A 338 -10.07 -19.26 9.58
CA GLY A 338 -8.79 -19.89 9.91
C GLY A 338 -8.52 -19.97 11.43
N ALA A 339 -7.24 -20.03 11.80
CA ALA A 339 -6.80 -19.85 13.18
C ALA A 339 -6.86 -18.37 13.56
N TYR A 340 -8.05 -17.90 13.92
CA TYR A 340 -8.32 -16.50 14.23
C TYR A 340 -7.85 -16.08 15.62
N HIS A 341 -7.82 -14.77 15.87
CA HIS A 341 -7.40 -14.17 17.14
C HIS A 341 -8.14 -14.77 18.35
N GLY A 342 -7.38 -15.41 19.24
CA GLY A 342 -7.90 -16.06 20.46
C GLY A 342 -8.49 -17.46 20.27
N SER A 343 -8.42 -18.04 19.07
CA SER A 343 -8.93 -19.39 18.79
C SER A 343 -8.15 -20.52 19.48
N ASP A 344 -6.96 -20.23 20.00
CA ASP A 344 -6.08 -21.14 20.73
C ASP A 344 -6.47 -21.30 22.21
N LEU A 345 -7.07 -20.27 22.82
CA LEU A 345 -7.42 -20.27 24.24
C LEU A 345 -8.34 -21.43 24.67
N PRO A 346 -9.44 -21.77 23.96
CA PRO A 346 -10.31 -22.86 24.40
C PRO A 346 -9.63 -24.23 24.40
N LEU A 347 -8.53 -24.41 23.67
CA LEU A 347 -7.73 -25.64 23.72
C LEU A 347 -6.76 -25.63 24.90
N LEU A 348 -6.20 -24.47 25.24
CA LEU A 348 -5.34 -24.31 26.41
C LEU A 348 -6.12 -24.50 27.72
N PHE A 349 -7.32 -23.92 27.82
CA PHE A 349 -8.15 -24.02 29.03
C PHE A 349 -9.03 -25.27 29.08
N GLY A 350 -9.22 -25.96 27.94
CA GLY A 350 -10.06 -27.16 27.88
C GLY A 350 -11.55 -26.88 27.75
N THR A 351 -11.91 -25.67 27.37
CA THR A 351 -13.29 -25.15 27.34
C THR A 351 -13.91 -25.16 25.95
N THR A 352 -13.34 -25.93 25.00
CA THR A 352 -13.79 -25.96 23.60
C THR A 352 -15.30 -26.27 23.47
N GLU A 353 -15.81 -27.27 24.16
CA GLU A 353 -17.24 -27.63 24.09
C GLU A 353 -18.13 -26.56 24.72
N GLU A 354 -17.70 -25.97 25.84
CA GLU A 354 -18.44 -24.90 26.52
C GLU A 354 -18.56 -23.65 25.63
N VAL A 355 -17.46 -23.25 24.99
CA VAL A 355 -17.39 -22.08 24.11
C VAL A 355 -18.15 -22.29 22.81
N THR A 356 -18.00 -23.46 22.18
CA THR A 356 -18.54 -23.71 20.84
C THR A 356 -19.94 -24.34 20.84
N GLY A 357 -20.34 -25.00 21.94
CA GLY A 357 -21.53 -25.86 21.99
C GLY A 357 -21.38 -27.16 21.20
N LEU A 358 -20.17 -27.50 20.74
CA LEU A 358 -19.88 -28.68 19.95
C LEU A 358 -18.75 -29.48 20.60
N PRO A 359 -18.86 -30.83 20.68
CA PRO A 359 -17.80 -31.64 21.25
C PRO A 359 -16.54 -31.55 20.35
N PRO A 360 -15.33 -31.53 20.95
CA PRO A 360 -14.10 -31.54 20.17
C PRO A 360 -13.94 -32.87 19.42
N SER A 361 -13.33 -32.82 18.24
CA SER A 361 -12.91 -34.06 17.57
C SER A 361 -11.82 -34.78 18.38
N VAL A 362 -11.62 -36.08 18.16
CA VAL A 362 -10.59 -36.87 18.85
C VAL A 362 -9.20 -36.23 18.71
N ASN A 363 -8.84 -35.74 17.52
CA ASN A 363 -7.54 -35.09 17.30
C ASN A 363 -7.46 -33.72 17.97
N GLN A 364 -8.55 -32.94 17.98
CA GLN A 364 -8.60 -31.66 18.67
C GLN A 364 -8.45 -31.82 20.19
N HIS A 365 -9.13 -32.81 20.78
CA HIS A 365 -8.99 -33.12 22.19
C HIS A 365 -7.56 -33.60 22.54
N ARG A 366 -6.98 -34.49 21.73
CA ARG A 366 -5.57 -34.91 21.90
C ARG A 366 -4.61 -33.72 21.82
N PHE A 367 -4.83 -32.81 20.88
CA PHE A 367 -4.03 -31.60 20.76
C PHE A 367 -4.20 -30.67 21.96
N SER A 368 -5.43 -30.47 22.45
CA SER A 368 -5.71 -29.69 23.67
C SER A 368 -4.93 -30.25 24.87
N MET A 369 -4.96 -31.57 25.07
CA MET A 369 -4.16 -32.22 26.13
C MET A 369 -2.65 -32.03 25.97
N TYR A 370 -2.15 -32.05 24.73
CA TYR A 370 -0.76 -31.75 24.43
C TYR A 370 -0.41 -30.28 24.75
N MET A 371 -1.23 -29.33 24.30
CA MET A 371 -1.04 -27.90 24.52
C MET A 371 -1.04 -27.56 26.02
N MET A 372 -2.04 -28.04 26.75
CA MET A 372 -2.08 -27.92 28.22
C MET A 372 -0.80 -28.44 28.88
N SER A 373 -0.29 -29.59 28.44
CA SER A 373 0.93 -30.18 29.00
C SER A 373 2.17 -29.33 28.72
N ALA A 374 2.23 -28.67 27.55
CA ALA A 374 3.34 -27.78 27.21
C ALA A 374 3.37 -26.52 28.08
N TRP A 375 2.22 -25.86 28.28
CA TRP A 375 2.14 -24.69 29.16
C TRP A 375 2.43 -25.05 30.61
N VAL A 376 1.96 -26.21 31.06
CA VAL A 376 2.23 -26.70 32.41
C VAL A 376 3.69 -27.09 32.60
N ALA A 377 4.32 -27.68 31.59
CA ALA A 377 5.76 -27.95 31.63
C ALA A 377 6.56 -26.64 31.72
N PHE A 378 6.18 -25.59 30.98
CA PHE A 378 6.82 -24.28 31.07
C PHE A 378 6.66 -23.66 32.47
N VAL A 379 5.47 -23.57 33.05
CA VAL A 379 5.31 -22.98 34.39
C VAL A 379 5.94 -23.83 35.50
N ALA A 380 6.02 -25.15 35.32
CA ALA A 380 6.67 -26.03 36.28
C ALA A 380 8.19 -25.83 36.31
N ASP A 381 8.80 -25.56 35.16
CA ASP A 381 10.21 -25.23 34.97
C ASP A 381 10.39 -24.36 33.72
N PRO A 382 10.42 -23.03 33.88
CA PRO A 382 10.45 -22.12 32.73
C PRO A 382 11.75 -22.19 31.91
N HIS A 383 12.82 -22.77 32.45
CA HIS A 383 14.11 -22.87 31.76
C HIS A 383 14.20 -24.12 30.89
N GLU A 384 13.71 -25.27 31.38
CA GLU A 384 13.95 -26.56 30.72
C GLU A 384 12.67 -27.34 30.41
N GLY A 385 11.52 -26.90 30.91
CA GLY A 385 10.24 -27.61 30.78
C GLY A 385 9.84 -27.88 29.34
N LEU A 386 9.91 -26.85 28.49
CA LEU A 386 9.61 -26.96 27.07
C LEU A 386 10.70 -27.73 26.30
N SER A 387 11.97 -27.53 26.65
CA SER A 387 13.10 -28.28 26.07
C SER A 387 12.96 -29.79 26.28
N ARG A 388 12.50 -30.22 27.48
CA ARG A 388 12.20 -31.63 27.78
C ARG A 388 11.04 -32.21 26.97
N LEU A 389 10.12 -31.37 26.48
CA LEU A 389 9.07 -31.75 25.53
C LEU A 389 9.54 -31.71 24.07
N GLY A 390 10.82 -31.40 23.83
CA GLY A 390 11.41 -31.32 22.50
C GLY A 390 11.20 -29.98 21.79
N TRP A 391 10.78 -28.93 22.51
CA TRP A 391 10.71 -27.59 21.94
C TRP A 391 12.09 -26.93 22.01
N PRO A 392 12.70 -26.57 20.87
CA PRO A 392 13.95 -25.84 20.89
C PRO A 392 13.73 -24.42 21.39
N GLU A 393 14.71 -23.87 22.09
CA GLU A 393 14.79 -22.42 22.27
C GLU A 393 14.81 -21.73 20.89
N TYR A 394 14.13 -20.58 20.83
CA TYR A 394 13.99 -19.79 19.62
C TYR A 394 15.34 -19.22 19.18
N LYS A 395 15.66 -19.40 17.91
CA LYS A 395 16.83 -18.80 17.25
C LYS A 395 16.37 -18.19 15.93
N PRO A 396 16.47 -16.86 15.76
CA PRO A 396 16.22 -16.22 14.47
C PRO A 396 17.04 -16.88 13.35
N GLY A 397 16.42 -17.11 12.20
CA GLY A 397 17.07 -17.76 11.03
C GLY A 397 17.28 -19.27 11.14
N ALA A 398 16.85 -19.91 12.23
CA ALA A 398 16.88 -21.38 12.37
C ALA A 398 15.47 -21.96 12.45
N LYS A 399 15.35 -23.27 12.16
CA LYS A 399 14.08 -24.01 12.22
C LYS A 399 13.67 -24.30 13.67
N THR A 400 13.33 -23.25 14.41
CA THR A 400 13.01 -23.28 15.84
C THR A 400 11.62 -22.71 16.16
N LEU A 401 10.85 -22.27 15.17
CA LEU A 401 9.45 -21.87 15.40
C LEU A 401 8.60 -23.11 15.67
N VAL A 402 7.92 -23.16 16.81
CA VAL A 402 7.06 -24.29 17.17
C VAL A 402 5.67 -24.10 16.55
N GLY A 403 5.40 -24.82 15.46
CA GLY A 403 4.09 -24.90 14.81
C GLY A 403 3.13 -25.79 15.58
N LEU A 404 2.10 -25.19 16.16
CA LEU A 404 1.06 -25.83 16.94
C LEU A 404 -0.16 -26.14 16.07
N ALA A 405 -0.73 -27.34 16.22
CA ALA A 405 -1.87 -27.83 15.45
C ALA A 405 -1.70 -27.72 13.92
N HIS A 406 -0.46 -27.86 13.41
CA HIS A 406 -0.17 -27.79 11.99
C HIS A 406 -0.95 -28.89 11.22
N HIS A 407 -1.78 -28.47 10.24
CA HIS A 407 -2.76 -29.34 9.57
C HIS A 407 -3.69 -30.10 10.53
N ASN A 408 -4.09 -29.47 11.63
CA ASN A 408 -4.93 -30.08 12.67
C ASN A 408 -4.32 -31.35 13.28
N GLY A 409 -2.99 -31.41 13.32
CA GLY A 409 -2.24 -32.49 13.96
C GLY A 409 -2.31 -32.44 15.49
N ALA A 410 -2.09 -33.59 16.13
CA ALA A 410 -2.18 -33.74 17.59
C ALA A 410 -0.92 -33.29 18.37
N THR A 411 0.18 -32.95 17.69
CA THR A 411 1.46 -32.57 18.30
C THR A 411 2.07 -31.38 17.55
N ALA A 412 3.10 -30.75 18.13
CA ALA A 412 3.83 -29.67 17.47
C ALA A 412 4.74 -30.17 16.34
N ARG A 413 5.12 -29.26 15.44
CA ARG A 413 6.16 -29.43 14.43
C ARG A 413 7.08 -28.22 14.41
N LEU A 414 8.34 -28.42 14.08
CA LEU A 414 9.27 -27.30 13.88
C LEU A 414 9.07 -26.69 12.49
N LEU A 415 8.96 -25.37 12.43
CA LEU A 415 8.77 -24.55 11.25
C LEU A 415 9.93 -23.55 11.13
N ASN A 416 10.12 -22.98 9.93
CA ASN A 416 11.06 -21.88 9.77
C ASN A 416 10.33 -20.55 10.08
N PRO A 417 10.87 -19.71 10.99
CA PRO A 417 10.30 -18.39 11.26
C PRO A 417 10.22 -17.51 10.01
N GLU A 418 11.23 -17.59 9.13
CA GLU A 418 11.34 -16.80 7.90
C GLU A 418 10.18 -17.01 6.92
N ASP A 419 9.60 -18.22 6.88
CA ASP A 419 8.45 -18.53 6.02
C ASP A 419 7.25 -17.60 6.30
N PHE A 420 7.15 -17.10 7.54
CA PHE A 420 6.09 -16.21 8.01
C PHE A 420 6.55 -14.75 8.16
N GLN A 421 7.85 -14.51 8.34
CA GLN A 421 8.42 -13.20 8.65
C GLN A 421 9.09 -12.50 7.47
N LYS A 422 9.17 -13.15 6.29
CA LYS A 422 9.79 -12.57 5.08
C LYS A 422 9.31 -11.16 4.72
N GLU A 423 8.04 -10.86 4.98
CA GLU A 423 7.42 -9.56 4.68
C GLU A 423 7.59 -8.55 5.82
N CYS A 424 8.11 -8.95 7.00
CA CYS A 424 8.36 -8.03 8.11
C CYS A 424 9.38 -6.94 7.77
N ALA A 425 10.38 -7.23 6.94
CA ALA A 425 11.33 -6.22 6.48
C ALA A 425 10.64 -5.08 5.70
N SER A 426 9.56 -5.40 4.96
CA SER A 426 8.74 -4.39 4.26
C SER A 426 7.79 -3.62 5.19
N LEU A 427 7.69 -4.02 6.46
CA LEU A 427 6.96 -3.32 7.53
C LEU A 427 7.86 -2.45 8.42
N ASN A 428 9.18 -2.61 8.35
CA ASN A 428 10.14 -1.76 9.09
C ASN A 428 10.26 -0.35 8.49
N ALA A 429 9.66 -0.13 7.32
CA ALA A 429 9.03 1.14 7.05
C ALA A 429 7.80 1.20 7.95
N ASN A 430 7.91 1.88 9.10
CA ASN A 430 6.75 2.42 9.83
C ASN A 430 5.69 2.81 8.80
N GLY A 431 4.40 2.76 9.11
CA GLY A 431 3.36 3.20 8.17
C GLY A 431 3.54 4.62 7.57
N GLU A 432 4.61 5.33 7.93
CA GLU A 432 5.20 6.45 7.26
C GLU A 432 6.52 6.09 6.53
N PRO A 433 6.68 6.46 5.24
CA PRO A 433 7.93 6.25 4.49
C PRO A 433 9.16 6.78 5.25
N ASP A 434 10.34 6.20 5.03
CA ASP A 434 11.58 6.79 5.52
C ASP A 434 11.66 8.28 5.12
N ILE A 435 12.08 9.13 6.05
CA ILE A 435 12.21 10.56 5.80
C ILE A 435 13.46 10.77 4.95
N GLU A 436 13.26 11.08 3.67
CA GLU A 436 14.33 11.50 2.79
C GLU A 436 14.79 12.90 3.19
N ARG A 437 16.06 13.02 3.59
CA ARG A 437 16.65 14.28 4.06
C ARG A 437 17.18 15.12 2.90
N ILE A 438 16.28 15.85 2.26
CA ILE A 438 16.61 16.81 1.20
C ILE A 438 17.32 18.04 1.76
N ASP A 439 17.00 18.43 2.98
CA ASP A 439 17.79 19.38 3.75
C ASP A 439 18.13 18.74 5.12
N PRO A 440 19.42 18.48 5.43
CA PRO A 440 19.81 17.95 6.73
C PRO A 440 19.39 18.85 7.91
N ASP A 441 19.31 20.16 7.67
CA ASP A 441 18.93 21.19 8.63
C ASP A 441 17.47 21.66 8.42
N GLY A 442 16.67 20.87 7.70
CA GLY A 442 15.28 21.17 7.38
C GLY A 442 14.40 21.37 8.62
N ASP A 443 13.42 22.26 8.50
CA ASP A 443 12.51 22.71 9.56
C ASP A 443 11.06 22.26 9.31
N VAL A 444 10.79 21.49 8.25
CA VAL A 444 9.47 20.92 7.96
C VAL A 444 9.60 19.57 7.27
N ILE A 445 8.69 18.64 7.60
CA ILE A 445 8.54 17.36 6.89
C ILE A 445 7.35 17.48 5.95
N LEU A 446 7.57 17.31 4.64
CA LEU A 446 6.48 17.17 3.67
C LEU A 446 6.11 15.70 3.52
N LEU A 447 4.88 15.36 3.88
CA LEU A 447 4.28 14.03 3.69
C LEU A 447 3.45 14.04 2.41
N VAL A 448 4.03 13.56 1.31
CA VAL A 448 3.37 13.51 -0.01
C VAL A 448 2.56 12.23 -0.10
N LYS A 449 1.24 12.34 -0.29
CA LYS A 449 0.28 11.24 -0.36
C LYS A 449 -0.37 11.19 -1.74
N GLY A 450 0.19 10.37 -2.62
CA GLY A 450 -0.37 10.07 -3.93
C GLY A 450 -1.30 8.85 -3.91
N PRO A 451 -2.04 8.60 -5.00
CA PRO A 451 -2.97 7.47 -5.12
C PRO A 451 -2.28 6.10 -5.00
N THR A 452 -1.03 6.01 -5.45
CA THR A 452 -0.25 4.78 -5.54
C THR A 452 1.08 4.84 -4.79
N SER A 453 1.47 6.01 -4.28
CA SER A 453 2.78 6.23 -3.66
C SER A 453 2.70 7.23 -2.50
N THR A 454 3.56 7.07 -1.49
CA THR A 454 3.67 8.01 -0.36
C THR A 454 5.15 8.20 -0.05
N ALA A 455 5.58 9.45 0.17
CA ALA A 455 6.97 9.77 0.52
C ALA A 455 7.03 10.87 1.58
N ARG A 456 8.15 10.93 2.31
CA ARG A 456 8.43 11.96 3.32
C ARG A 456 9.73 12.66 3.00
N PHE A 457 9.70 13.98 2.96
CA PHE A 457 10.88 14.80 2.69
C PHE A 457 11.12 15.77 3.85
N LEU A 458 12.29 15.68 4.50
CA LEU A 458 12.77 16.73 5.40
C LEU A 458 13.38 17.83 4.55
N VAL A 459 12.83 19.04 4.64
CA VAL A 459 13.09 20.15 3.72
C VAL A 459 13.15 21.47 4.48
N SER A 460 13.70 22.51 3.85
CA SER A 460 13.67 23.87 4.38
C SER A 460 12.44 24.63 3.87
N SER A 461 11.56 25.03 4.78
CA SER A 461 10.39 25.87 4.52
C SER A 461 10.78 27.20 3.88
N LYS A 462 11.95 27.73 4.26
CA LYS A 462 12.49 28.99 3.75
C LYS A 462 12.93 28.88 2.29
N ILE A 463 13.64 27.81 1.92
CA ILE A 463 14.06 27.57 0.54
C ILE A 463 12.82 27.40 -0.36
N LEU A 464 11.87 26.57 0.07
CA LEU A 464 10.62 26.37 -0.67
C LEU A 464 9.81 27.67 -0.82
N SER A 465 9.69 28.48 0.24
CA SER A 465 8.99 29.78 0.18
C SER A 465 9.67 30.77 -0.76
N MET A 466 11.00 30.73 -0.87
CA MET A 466 11.72 31.60 -1.80
C MET A 466 11.55 31.15 -3.25
N ALA A 467 11.41 29.84 -3.48
CA ALA A 467 11.38 29.25 -4.79
C ALA A 467 9.96 29.15 -5.39
N SER A 468 8.91 29.18 -4.55
CA SER A 468 7.51 29.06 -4.95
C SER A 468 6.59 29.99 -4.13
N PRO A 469 5.77 30.82 -4.78
CA PRO A 469 4.76 31.62 -4.09
C PRO A 469 3.64 30.76 -3.47
N VAL A 470 3.40 29.55 -3.98
CA VAL A 470 2.44 28.60 -3.42
C VAL A 470 2.93 28.09 -2.07
N PHE A 471 4.19 27.64 -1.98
CA PHE A 471 4.79 27.24 -0.71
C PHE A 471 4.91 28.40 0.28
N ALA A 472 5.24 29.61 -0.21
CA ALA A 472 5.26 30.81 0.63
C ALA A 472 3.90 31.10 1.28
N ASN A 473 2.80 30.91 0.53
CA ASN A 473 1.46 31.03 1.06
C ASN A 473 1.11 29.86 1.99
N LEU A 474 1.43 28.61 1.63
CA LEU A 474 1.15 27.41 2.42
C LEU A 474 1.76 27.49 3.82
N PHE A 475 3.00 27.96 3.94
CA PHE A 475 3.68 28.14 5.22
C PHE A 475 3.36 29.46 5.91
N SER A 476 2.52 30.32 5.30
CA SER A 476 2.09 31.55 5.94
C SER A 476 1.03 31.29 7.02
N PRO A 477 0.92 32.15 8.06
CA PRO A 477 -0.08 32.01 9.11
C PRO A 477 -1.55 32.07 8.64
N LYS A 478 -1.79 32.34 7.35
CA LYS A 478 -3.14 32.38 6.76
C LYS A 478 -3.75 30.98 6.58
N PHE A 479 -2.93 29.93 6.61
CA PHE A 479 -3.35 28.54 6.43
C PHE A 479 -3.05 27.73 7.70
N SER A 480 -3.75 26.60 7.85
CA SER A 480 -3.63 25.72 9.01
C SER A 480 -2.23 25.13 9.16
N GLU A 481 -1.57 24.91 8.03
CA GLU A 481 -0.22 24.41 7.85
C GLU A 481 0.80 25.43 8.37
N GLY A 482 0.68 26.71 8.00
CA GLY A 482 1.53 27.76 8.54
C GLY A 482 1.31 28.07 10.03
N ALA A 483 0.11 27.80 10.57
CA ALA A 483 -0.10 27.86 12.02
C ALA A 483 0.64 26.73 12.78
N GLN A 484 0.80 25.55 12.15
CA GLN A 484 1.60 24.45 12.69
C GLN A 484 3.10 24.80 12.68
N MET A 485 3.58 25.49 11.64
CA MET A 485 4.96 26.01 11.56
C MET A 485 5.31 26.96 12.72
N ALA A 486 4.34 27.67 13.29
CA ALA A 486 4.55 28.60 14.40
C ALA A 486 4.53 27.93 15.79
N SER A 487 3.99 26.71 15.89
CA SER A 487 3.75 26.01 17.17
C SER A 487 4.60 24.77 17.38
N CYS A 488 5.26 24.27 16.33
CA CYS A 488 6.14 23.11 16.35
C CYS A 488 7.49 23.44 15.71
N SER A 489 8.58 22.88 16.25
CA SER A 489 9.94 23.08 15.71
C SER A 489 10.19 22.41 14.36
N CYS A 490 9.44 21.34 14.03
CA CYS A 490 9.51 20.64 12.74
C CYS A 490 8.19 19.90 12.46
N PRO A 491 7.13 20.60 11.99
CA PRO A 491 5.85 19.97 11.74
C PRO A 491 5.86 19.08 10.49
N THR A 492 4.92 18.13 10.44
CA THR A 492 4.65 17.34 9.22
C THR A 492 3.45 17.91 8.48
N ILE A 493 3.67 18.41 7.26
CA ILE A 493 2.64 18.97 6.40
C ILE A 493 2.28 17.95 5.31
N SER A 494 1.01 17.55 5.24
CA SER A 494 0.54 16.57 4.25
C SER A 494 0.17 17.24 2.93
N LEU A 495 0.71 16.75 1.82
CA LEU A 495 0.36 17.14 0.45
C LEU A 495 -0.45 16.00 -0.19
N TYR A 496 -1.77 16.20 -0.28
CA TYR A 496 -2.70 15.18 -0.79
C TYR A 496 -2.82 15.25 -2.31
N GLU A 497 -3.06 14.08 -2.92
CA GLU A 497 -3.27 13.91 -4.36
C GLU A 497 -2.04 14.27 -5.21
N ASP A 498 -0.86 14.29 -4.59
CA ASP A 498 0.40 14.58 -5.27
C ASP A 498 1.22 13.31 -5.51
N ASP A 499 1.83 13.22 -6.68
CA ASP A 499 2.76 12.14 -7.02
C ASP A 499 4.10 12.33 -6.30
N SER A 500 4.50 11.31 -5.53
CA SER A 500 5.69 11.39 -4.70
C SER A 500 7.00 11.48 -5.49
N ALA A 501 7.09 10.91 -6.69
CA ALA A 501 8.29 10.94 -7.51
C ALA A 501 8.46 12.31 -8.19
N ALA A 502 7.37 12.87 -8.71
CA ALA A 502 7.34 14.24 -9.25
C ALA A 502 7.70 15.26 -8.16
N MET A 503 7.07 15.17 -6.98
CA MET A 503 7.37 16.06 -5.86
C MET A 503 8.80 15.90 -5.35
N GLY A 504 9.31 14.68 -5.23
CA GLY A 504 10.71 14.46 -4.86
C GLY A 504 11.71 15.12 -5.81
N THR A 505 11.42 15.10 -7.12
CA THR A 505 12.22 15.78 -8.15
C THR A 505 12.13 17.30 -8.02
N ILE A 506 10.92 17.86 -7.87
CA ILE A 506 10.72 19.31 -7.68
C ILE A 506 11.47 19.78 -6.44
N ILE A 507 11.19 19.17 -5.29
CA ILE A 507 11.76 19.57 -3.99
C ILE A 507 13.29 19.49 -4.04
N SER A 508 13.87 18.43 -4.64
CA SER A 508 15.32 18.31 -4.80
C SER A 508 15.92 19.47 -5.59
N ILE A 509 15.31 19.84 -6.73
CA ILE A 509 15.77 20.95 -7.56
C ILE A 509 15.64 22.29 -6.83
N LEU A 510 14.53 22.52 -6.11
CA LEU A 510 14.36 23.75 -5.32
C LEU A 510 15.42 23.88 -4.22
N HIS A 511 15.94 22.77 -3.69
CA HIS A 511 17.04 22.72 -2.73
C HIS A 511 18.43 22.66 -3.38
N PHE A 512 18.54 23.05 -4.66
CA PHE A 512 19.80 23.05 -5.42
C PHE A 512 20.50 21.68 -5.50
N ARG A 513 19.74 20.59 -5.33
CA ARG A 513 20.21 19.23 -5.64
C ARG A 513 19.87 18.91 -7.09
N GLY A 514 20.64 18.00 -7.69
CA GLY A 514 20.27 17.41 -8.97
C GLY A 514 18.98 16.58 -8.84
N PRO A 515 18.29 16.28 -9.95
CA PRO A 515 17.17 15.35 -9.96
C PRO A 515 17.64 13.97 -9.44
N PRO A 516 16.87 13.29 -8.57
CA PRO A 516 17.31 12.05 -7.92
C PRO A 516 17.50 10.87 -8.88
N GLN A 517 16.76 10.85 -9.99
CA GLN A 517 16.83 9.79 -10.99
C GLN A 517 18.02 10.03 -11.93
N GLY A 518 19.11 9.30 -11.71
CA GLY A 518 20.15 9.12 -12.72
C GLY A 518 19.62 8.31 -13.90
N ASP A 519 19.81 8.85 -15.11
CA ASP A 519 19.67 8.24 -16.44
C ASP A 519 18.25 7.83 -16.90
N ALA A 520 17.65 8.72 -17.71
CA ALA A 520 16.42 8.62 -18.54
C ALA A 520 15.06 8.86 -17.87
N MET A 521 14.49 10.04 -18.12
CA MET A 521 13.11 10.43 -17.78
C MET A 521 12.16 10.01 -18.91
N SER A 522 11.06 9.32 -18.60
CA SER A 522 10.03 8.98 -19.61
C SER A 522 9.15 10.19 -19.94
N ALA A 523 8.49 10.19 -21.11
CA ALA A 523 7.58 11.28 -21.48
C ALA A 523 6.40 11.42 -20.51
N GLN A 524 5.88 10.29 -20.01
CA GLN A 524 4.81 10.27 -19.01
C GLN A 524 5.24 10.87 -17.68
N ASP A 525 6.41 10.47 -17.16
CA ASP A 525 6.94 11.03 -15.89
C ASP A 525 7.23 12.53 -16.04
N PHE A 526 7.69 12.94 -17.23
CA PHE A 526 7.95 14.34 -17.53
C PHE A 526 6.66 15.18 -17.57
N ALA A 527 5.58 14.64 -18.14
CA ALA A 527 4.27 15.29 -18.10
C ALA A 527 3.71 15.37 -16.67
N MET A 528 3.85 14.31 -15.88
CA MET A 528 3.47 14.30 -14.46
C MET A 528 4.23 15.36 -13.66
N LEU A 529 5.53 15.48 -13.90
CA LEU A 529 6.38 16.52 -13.31
C LEU A 529 5.89 17.92 -13.69
N ALA A 530 5.52 18.14 -14.95
CA ALA A 530 5.03 19.43 -15.44
C ALA A 530 3.74 19.86 -14.73
N ILE A 531 2.78 18.94 -14.55
CA ILE A 531 1.52 19.19 -13.85
C ILE A 531 1.76 19.66 -12.41
N HIS A 532 2.60 18.93 -11.67
CA HIS A 532 2.92 19.29 -10.28
C HIS A 532 3.75 20.57 -10.20
N CYS A 533 4.63 20.78 -11.17
CA CYS A 533 5.44 21.98 -11.25
C CYS A 533 4.59 23.24 -11.49
N ASP A 534 3.52 23.16 -12.30
CA ASP A 534 2.58 24.26 -12.47
C ASP A 534 1.68 24.44 -11.23
N LYS A 535 1.17 23.34 -10.64
CA LYS A 535 0.38 23.35 -9.37
C LYS A 535 1.07 24.14 -8.25
N TYR A 536 2.39 23.98 -8.13
CA TYR A 536 3.20 24.65 -7.11
C TYR A 536 3.93 25.90 -7.63
N ASP A 537 3.66 26.37 -8.84
CA ASP A 537 4.30 27.53 -9.49
C ASP A 537 5.84 27.50 -9.42
N CYS A 538 6.41 26.35 -9.78
CA CYS A 538 7.85 26.07 -9.73
C CYS A 538 8.52 26.10 -11.12
N VAL A 539 7.77 26.44 -12.18
CA VAL A 539 8.21 26.33 -13.59
C VAL A 539 9.53 27.06 -13.85
N ARG A 540 9.69 28.25 -13.28
CA ARG A 540 10.90 29.06 -13.43
C ARG A 540 12.13 28.36 -12.85
N ALA A 541 11.99 27.72 -11.69
CA ALA A 541 13.08 27.04 -11.00
C ALA A 541 13.55 25.77 -11.75
N LEU A 542 12.62 25.08 -12.42
CA LEU A 542 12.91 23.87 -13.18
C LEU A 542 13.43 24.14 -14.61
N SER A 543 13.35 25.39 -15.10
CA SER A 543 13.69 25.76 -16.48
C SER A 543 15.07 25.27 -17.01
N PRO A 544 16.16 25.18 -16.22
CA PRO A 544 17.42 24.64 -16.72
C PRO A 544 17.35 23.14 -17.07
N TRP A 545 16.47 22.41 -16.38
CA TRP A 545 16.30 20.96 -16.55
C TRP A 545 15.30 20.63 -17.65
N THR A 546 14.24 21.42 -17.80
CA THR A 546 13.22 21.20 -18.83
C THR A 546 13.82 21.18 -20.22
N PHE A 547 14.73 22.11 -20.55
CA PHE A 547 15.44 22.13 -21.83
C PHE A 547 16.22 20.84 -22.10
N ARG A 548 16.89 20.29 -21.07
CA ARG A 548 17.62 19.03 -21.18
C ARG A 548 16.67 17.87 -21.43
N TRP A 549 15.60 17.76 -20.65
CA TRP A 549 14.64 16.66 -20.78
C TRP A 549 13.88 16.67 -22.12
N PHE A 550 13.51 17.85 -22.64
CA PHE A 550 12.96 17.95 -24.00
C PHE A 550 13.95 17.47 -25.07
N ASN A 551 15.26 17.71 -24.88
CA ASN A 551 16.28 17.23 -25.82
C ASN A 551 16.50 15.72 -25.72
N ASP A 552 16.51 15.17 -24.51
CA ASP A 552 16.68 13.73 -24.28
C ASP A 552 15.50 12.93 -24.87
N LEU A 553 14.30 13.53 -24.92
CA LEU A 553 13.07 12.92 -25.43
C LEU A 553 12.80 13.15 -26.93
N ARG A 554 13.79 13.59 -27.71
CA ARG A 554 13.62 13.85 -29.16
C ARG A 554 13.43 12.59 -30.02
N SER A 555 13.82 11.41 -29.54
CA SER A 555 13.80 10.17 -30.33
C SER A 555 12.55 9.32 -30.14
N ILE A 556 11.47 9.88 -29.59
CA ILE A 556 10.20 9.17 -29.40
C ILE A 556 9.49 8.91 -30.73
N THR A 557 8.72 7.82 -30.79
CA THR A 557 8.03 7.39 -32.02
C THR A 557 6.59 6.93 -31.81
N ASN A 558 6.10 6.92 -30.56
CA ASN A 558 4.75 6.45 -30.27
C ASN A 558 3.77 7.61 -30.02
N ALA A 559 2.48 7.37 -30.27
CA ALA A 559 1.46 8.39 -30.19
C ALA A 559 1.25 8.98 -28.79
N LYS A 560 1.37 8.16 -27.74
CA LYS A 560 1.14 8.59 -26.35
C LYS A 560 2.21 9.60 -25.90
N ASP A 561 3.47 9.36 -26.26
CA ASP A 561 4.59 10.22 -25.89
C ASP A 561 4.47 11.61 -26.50
N TYR A 562 3.94 11.75 -27.73
CA TYR A 562 3.65 13.07 -28.31
C TYR A 562 2.59 13.82 -27.51
N GLY A 563 1.56 13.13 -27.03
CA GLY A 563 0.55 13.71 -26.13
C GLY A 563 1.16 14.19 -24.83
N TYR A 564 1.98 13.35 -24.19
CA TYR A 564 2.68 13.70 -22.95
C TYR A 564 3.64 14.88 -23.13
N LEU A 565 4.41 14.94 -24.22
CA LEU A 565 5.32 16.05 -24.49
C LEU A 565 4.59 17.37 -24.76
N LEU A 566 3.45 17.34 -25.45
CA LEU A 566 2.61 18.53 -25.63
C LEU A 566 2.02 19.00 -24.30
N LEU A 567 1.60 18.06 -23.45
CA LEU A 567 1.10 18.37 -22.12
C LEU A 567 2.19 18.98 -21.24
N ALA A 568 3.40 18.40 -21.27
CA ALA A 568 4.56 18.94 -20.58
C ALA A 568 4.91 20.35 -21.08
N ALA A 569 4.97 20.55 -22.40
CA ALA A 569 5.26 21.87 -22.98
C ALA A 569 4.20 22.91 -22.63
N HIS A 570 2.93 22.49 -22.51
CA HIS A 570 1.84 23.34 -22.06
C HIS A 570 2.03 23.81 -20.62
N PHE A 571 2.18 22.89 -19.67
CA PHE A 571 2.33 23.23 -18.25
C PHE A 571 3.66 23.92 -17.92
N PHE A 572 4.75 23.63 -18.66
CA PHE A 572 6.00 24.40 -18.55
C PHE A 572 5.97 25.74 -19.29
N ARG A 573 4.88 26.08 -19.98
CA ARG A 573 4.71 27.34 -20.73
C ARG A 573 5.78 27.56 -21.80
N SER A 574 6.24 26.46 -22.42
CA SER A 574 7.28 26.49 -23.44
C SER A 574 6.67 26.54 -24.83
N SER A 575 6.49 27.75 -25.37
CA SER A 575 5.91 27.94 -26.70
C SER A 575 6.74 27.31 -27.81
N ASP A 576 8.07 27.40 -27.72
CA ASP A 576 8.98 26.85 -28.72
C ASP A 576 8.91 25.32 -28.78
N GLU A 577 8.89 24.67 -27.61
CA GLU A 577 8.79 23.21 -27.54
C GLU A 577 7.39 22.72 -27.92
N PHE A 578 6.33 23.43 -27.53
CA PHE A 578 4.96 23.09 -27.92
C PHE A 578 4.81 23.13 -29.45
N SER A 579 5.31 24.21 -30.08
CA SER A 579 5.32 24.36 -31.52
C SER A 579 6.14 23.24 -32.19
N ARG A 580 7.37 22.97 -31.72
CA ARG A 580 8.23 21.93 -32.27
C ARG A 580 7.60 20.54 -32.18
N VAL A 581 7.13 20.14 -31.00
CA VAL A 581 6.52 18.81 -30.78
C VAL A 581 5.26 18.66 -31.63
N SER A 582 4.47 19.71 -31.80
CA SER A 582 3.28 19.67 -32.66
C SER A 582 3.61 19.50 -34.15
N VAL A 583 4.75 20.02 -34.64
CA VAL A 583 5.24 19.73 -36.01
C VAL A 583 5.59 18.26 -36.14
N GLU A 584 6.33 17.72 -35.18
CA GLU A 584 6.74 16.31 -35.18
C GLU A 584 5.52 15.38 -35.11
N ALA A 585 4.54 15.70 -34.26
CA ALA A 585 3.28 14.99 -34.16
C ALA A 585 2.53 14.99 -35.51
N GLN A 586 2.42 16.14 -36.18
CA GLN A 586 1.74 16.24 -37.48
C GLN A 586 2.36 15.37 -38.58
N ILE A 587 3.67 15.11 -38.53
CA ILE A 587 4.37 14.34 -39.58
C ILE A 587 4.54 12.85 -39.21
N GLN A 588 4.57 12.52 -37.92
CA GLN A 588 4.81 11.16 -37.41
C GLN A 588 3.53 10.41 -37.04
N LEU A 589 2.46 11.10 -36.65
CA LEU A 589 1.19 10.46 -36.29
C LEU A 589 0.36 10.12 -37.53
N SER A 590 -0.38 9.02 -37.42
CA SER A 590 -1.48 8.68 -38.31
C SER A 590 -2.77 9.40 -37.88
N SER A 591 -3.75 9.52 -38.77
CA SER A 591 -5.01 10.23 -38.49
C SER A 591 -5.90 9.57 -37.41
N ASP A 592 -5.59 8.34 -36.99
CA ASP A 592 -6.32 7.60 -35.93
C ASP A 592 -5.65 7.70 -34.54
N PHE A 593 -4.63 8.56 -34.38
CA PHE A 593 -3.95 8.74 -33.09
C PHE A 593 -4.88 9.14 -31.94
N SER A 594 -5.98 9.85 -32.25
CA SER A 594 -6.99 10.31 -31.30
C SER A 594 -7.57 9.18 -30.46
N ALA A 595 -7.86 8.03 -31.07
CA ALA A 595 -8.35 6.85 -30.36
C ALA A 595 -7.34 6.31 -29.33
N THR A 596 -6.04 6.52 -29.55
CA THR A 596 -5.02 6.16 -28.57
C THR A 596 -5.00 7.16 -27.41
N TRP A 597 -5.19 8.45 -27.68
CA TRP A 597 -5.19 9.50 -26.67
C TRP A 597 -6.41 9.42 -25.75
N GLU A 598 -7.58 9.10 -26.29
CA GLU A 598 -8.83 8.89 -25.53
C GLU A 598 -8.75 7.75 -24.49
N THR A 599 -7.74 6.88 -24.57
CA THR A 599 -7.51 5.81 -23.58
C THR A 599 -6.61 6.23 -22.41
N VAL A 600 -6.20 7.50 -22.34
CA VAL A 600 -5.21 8.00 -21.39
C VAL A 600 -5.74 9.23 -20.66
N ASP A 601 -6.28 9.03 -19.45
CA ASP A 601 -6.91 10.06 -18.61
C ASP A 601 -6.04 11.33 -18.41
N MET A 602 -4.70 11.18 -18.36
CA MET A 602 -3.80 12.33 -18.21
C MET A 602 -3.88 13.32 -19.39
N LEU A 603 -4.15 12.82 -20.60
CA LEU A 603 -4.22 13.65 -21.81
C LEU A 603 -5.51 14.48 -21.87
N ASP A 604 -6.50 14.19 -21.04
CA ASP A 604 -7.70 15.04 -20.88
C ASP A 604 -7.35 16.43 -20.32
N LEU A 605 -6.16 16.58 -19.72
CA LEU A 605 -5.64 17.87 -19.24
C LEU A 605 -5.08 18.75 -20.37
N LEU A 606 -4.97 18.24 -21.60
CA LEU A 606 -4.60 19.07 -22.74
C LEU A 606 -5.69 20.13 -23.03
N PRO A 607 -5.32 21.33 -23.49
CA PRO A 607 -6.28 22.36 -23.85
C PRO A 607 -7.30 21.89 -24.88
N TYR A 608 -8.56 22.26 -24.66
CA TYR A 608 -9.66 21.95 -25.58
C TYR A 608 -9.34 22.45 -26.99
N GLY A 609 -9.42 21.54 -27.97
CA GLY A 609 -9.17 21.81 -29.38
C GLY A 609 -7.75 21.52 -29.88
N VAL A 610 -6.78 21.17 -29.03
CA VAL A 610 -5.44 20.74 -29.49
C VAL A 610 -5.54 19.47 -30.33
N GLN A 611 -6.27 18.46 -29.84
CA GLN A 611 -6.47 17.19 -30.53
C GLN A 611 -7.21 17.37 -31.87
N ASP A 612 -8.30 18.16 -31.88
CA ASP A 612 -9.07 18.44 -33.09
C ASP A 612 -8.21 19.18 -34.14
N LYS A 613 -7.42 20.16 -33.68
CA LYS A 613 -6.55 20.94 -34.56
C LYS A 613 -5.45 20.07 -35.16
N LEU A 614 -4.79 19.23 -34.36
CA LEU A 614 -3.78 18.28 -34.85
C LEU A 614 -4.39 17.30 -35.86
N THR A 615 -5.58 16.78 -35.58
CA THR A 615 -6.30 15.88 -36.49
C THR A 615 -6.54 16.55 -37.83
N SER A 616 -7.07 17.77 -37.82
CA SER A 616 -7.33 18.53 -39.04
C SER A 616 -6.07 18.83 -39.85
N GLU A 617 -4.95 19.20 -39.20
CA GLU A 617 -3.69 19.47 -39.91
C GLU A 617 -3.08 18.20 -40.52
N ILE A 618 -3.14 17.06 -39.82
CA ILE A 618 -2.67 15.76 -40.33
C ILE A 618 -3.49 15.34 -41.56
N GLU A 619 -4.82 15.41 -41.48
CA GLU A 619 -5.72 15.07 -42.59
C GLU A 619 -5.46 15.95 -43.81
N GLN A 620 -5.32 17.28 -43.62
CA GLN A 620 -5.01 18.21 -44.69
C GLN A 620 -3.63 17.94 -45.33
N LEU A 621 -2.63 17.57 -44.53
CA LEU A 621 -1.30 17.22 -45.04
C LEU A 621 -1.35 15.96 -45.91
N LEU A 622 -2.04 14.92 -45.45
CA LEU A 622 -2.20 13.65 -46.18
C LEU A 622 -3.03 13.84 -47.46
N GLU A 623 -4.07 14.68 -47.43
CA GLU A 623 -4.86 15.02 -48.62
C GLU A 623 -4.03 15.77 -49.68
N LYS A 624 -3.17 16.71 -49.26
CA LYS A 624 -2.22 17.39 -50.15
C LYS A 624 -1.22 16.41 -50.77
N MET A 625 -0.69 15.48 -49.99
CA MET A 625 0.20 14.42 -50.50
C MET A 625 -0.51 13.52 -51.52
N HIS A 626 -1.76 13.14 -51.24
CA HIS A 626 -2.57 12.35 -52.17
C HIS A 626 -2.79 13.10 -53.49
N SER A 627 -3.11 14.39 -53.41
CA SER A 627 -3.30 15.26 -54.56
C SER A 627 -2.04 15.37 -55.43
N GLU A 628 -0.85 15.47 -54.83
CA GLU A 628 0.42 15.44 -55.57
C GLU A 628 0.64 14.12 -56.32
N VAL A 629 0.34 12.98 -55.67
CA VAL A 629 0.45 11.64 -56.31
C VAL A 629 -0.47 11.54 -57.54
N GLN A 630 -1.69 12.08 -57.46
CA GLN A 630 -2.61 12.11 -58.60
C GLN A 630 -2.17 13.10 -59.70
N ALA A 631 -1.70 14.29 -59.32
CA ALA A 631 -1.31 15.35 -60.26
C ALA A 631 -0.18 14.93 -61.22
N MET A 632 0.71 14.03 -60.78
CA MET A 632 1.81 13.50 -61.59
C MET A 632 1.35 12.77 -62.86
N GLU A 633 0.15 12.17 -62.85
CA GLU A 633 -0.44 11.57 -64.04
C GLU A 633 -0.66 12.63 -65.13
N GLY A 634 -1.20 13.80 -64.75
CA GLY A 634 -1.40 14.94 -65.65
C GLY A 634 -0.09 15.44 -66.27
N VAL A 635 0.99 15.45 -65.48
CA VAL A 635 2.34 15.79 -65.97
C VAL A 635 2.80 14.79 -67.02
N LEU A 636 2.63 13.48 -66.80
CA LEU A 636 2.96 12.44 -67.77
C LEU A 636 2.11 12.54 -69.04
N ARG A 637 0.81 12.85 -68.91
CA ARG A 637 -0.12 13.02 -70.05
C ARG A 637 0.32 14.11 -71.03
N ASN A 638 1.00 15.14 -70.53
CA ASN A 638 1.51 16.25 -71.34
C ASN A 638 2.84 15.94 -72.05
N LYS A 639 3.53 14.84 -71.69
CA LYS A 639 4.80 14.44 -72.32
C LYS A 639 4.53 13.53 -73.53
N ARG A 640 4.31 14.15 -74.70
CA ARG A 640 3.92 13.47 -75.96
C ARG A 640 5.06 12.81 -76.74
N LYS A 641 6.32 13.11 -76.44
CA LYS A 641 7.47 12.51 -77.13
C LYS A 641 7.59 11.02 -76.81
N CYS A 642 7.86 10.22 -77.84
CA CYS A 642 8.11 8.78 -77.72
C CYS A 642 9.61 8.49 -77.80
N TYR A 643 10.08 7.50 -77.05
CA TYR A 643 11.48 7.10 -77.01
C TYR A 643 11.58 5.59 -77.26
N LEU A 644 12.62 5.15 -77.94
CA LEU A 644 12.85 3.71 -78.18
C LEU A 644 13.28 3.03 -76.88
N THR A 645 12.67 1.90 -76.53
CA THR A 645 13.14 1.03 -75.43
C THR A 645 14.14 0.00 -75.98
N PRO A 646 14.94 -0.66 -75.13
CA PRO A 646 15.79 -1.78 -75.58
C PRO A 646 15.00 -3.08 -75.79
N LEU A 647 13.66 -3.05 -75.76
CA LEU A 647 12.82 -4.24 -75.84
C LEU A 647 12.10 -4.36 -77.19
N PHE A 648 11.91 -5.60 -77.63
CA PHE A 648 11.09 -5.96 -78.77
C PHE A 648 9.85 -6.74 -78.35
N LEU A 649 8.71 -6.52 -78.99
CA LEU A 649 7.45 -7.23 -78.78
C LEU A 649 7.21 -8.25 -79.87
N CYS A 650 6.95 -9.51 -79.50
CA CYS A 650 6.52 -10.51 -80.46
C CYS A 650 5.08 -10.26 -80.93
N THR A 651 4.85 -10.10 -82.24
CA THR A 651 3.53 -9.81 -82.80
C THR A 651 2.52 -10.97 -82.70
N ASN A 652 3.00 -12.20 -82.50
CA ASN A 652 2.16 -13.39 -82.46
C ASN A 652 1.70 -13.75 -81.04
N CYS A 653 2.54 -13.53 -80.02
CA CYS A 653 2.22 -13.93 -78.64
C CYS A 653 2.31 -12.79 -77.61
N GLY A 654 2.70 -11.58 -78.02
CA GLY A 654 2.76 -10.41 -77.14
C GLY A 654 3.87 -10.45 -76.08
N ILE A 655 4.81 -11.39 -76.14
CA ILE A 655 5.92 -11.49 -75.19
C ILE A 655 7.03 -10.51 -75.60
N SER A 656 7.54 -9.76 -74.62
CA SER A 656 8.67 -8.83 -74.78
C SER A 656 10.01 -9.56 -74.65
N HIS A 657 10.98 -9.16 -75.46
CA HIS A 657 12.33 -9.72 -75.53
C HIS A 657 13.38 -8.61 -75.55
N ASP A 658 14.60 -8.92 -75.12
CA ASP A 658 15.75 -8.00 -75.22
C ASP A 658 16.17 -7.76 -76.68
N LYS A 659 16.89 -6.67 -76.95
CA LYS A 659 17.30 -6.18 -78.27
C LYS A 659 18.19 -7.15 -79.06
N MET A 660 18.74 -8.16 -78.40
CA MET A 660 19.54 -9.20 -79.04
C MET A 660 18.71 -10.40 -79.53
N ALA A 661 17.40 -10.44 -79.23
CA ALA A 661 16.53 -11.53 -79.64
C ALA A 661 16.19 -11.43 -81.14
N ILE A 662 16.54 -12.47 -81.90
CA ILE A 662 16.27 -12.58 -83.34
C ILE A 662 14.89 -13.23 -83.62
N LYS A 663 14.33 -13.92 -82.61
CA LYS A 663 13.00 -14.56 -82.66
C LYS A 663 12.44 -14.72 -81.26
N CYS A 664 11.11 -14.79 -81.14
CA CYS A 664 10.45 -15.07 -79.87
C CYS A 664 10.83 -16.47 -79.35
N TYR A 665 11.34 -16.55 -78.11
CA TYR A 665 11.74 -17.83 -77.54
C TYR A 665 10.55 -18.77 -77.28
N SER A 666 9.35 -18.22 -77.06
CA SER A 666 8.12 -18.97 -76.76
C SER A 666 7.46 -19.52 -78.03
N CYS A 667 7.00 -18.66 -78.95
CA CYS A 667 6.25 -19.08 -80.14
C CYS A 667 7.09 -19.15 -81.43
N LYS A 668 8.42 -18.94 -81.32
CA LYS A 668 9.40 -18.96 -82.43
C LYS A 668 9.17 -17.95 -83.57
N ASN A 669 8.17 -17.07 -83.45
CA ASN A 669 7.91 -16.01 -84.42
C ASN A 669 9.10 -15.04 -84.53
N THR A 670 9.53 -14.76 -85.75
CA THR A 670 10.65 -13.85 -86.05
C THR A 670 10.21 -12.39 -86.18
N ASN A 671 8.90 -12.13 -86.29
CA ASN A 671 8.39 -10.77 -86.41
C ASN A 671 8.29 -10.13 -85.02
N LEU A 672 9.31 -9.33 -84.71
CA LEU A 672 9.50 -8.62 -83.46
C LEU A 672 9.43 -7.10 -83.73
N LEU A 673 8.55 -6.38 -83.03
CA LEU A 673 8.37 -4.94 -83.19
C LEU A 673 9.10 -4.16 -82.08
N ASP A 674 9.67 -3.02 -82.43
CA ASP A 674 10.22 -2.09 -81.44
C ASP A 674 9.14 -1.65 -80.43
N ILE A 675 9.45 -1.75 -79.15
CA ILE A 675 8.62 -1.15 -78.09
C ILE A 675 9.06 0.28 -77.89
N TYR A 676 8.12 1.21 -77.97
CA TYR A 676 8.33 2.61 -77.67
C TYR A 676 7.83 2.92 -76.26
N CYS A 677 8.61 3.69 -75.51
CA CYS A 677 8.18 4.39 -74.31
C CYS A 677 7.23 5.51 -74.75
N THR A 678 5.94 5.17 -74.86
CA THR A 678 4.86 6.10 -75.16
C THR A 678 4.34 6.75 -73.89
N ARG A 679 3.45 7.74 -74.04
CA ARG A 679 2.75 8.36 -72.93
C ARG A 679 1.93 7.34 -72.14
N GLU A 680 1.19 6.50 -72.85
CA GLU A 680 0.29 5.48 -72.29
C GLU A 680 1.09 4.44 -71.51
N PHE A 681 2.26 4.03 -72.04
CA PHE A 681 3.16 3.10 -71.37
C PHE A 681 3.70 3.67 -70.05
N ARG A 682 4.15 4.94 -70.05
CA ARG A 682 4.64 5.61 -68.83
C ARG A 682 3.55 5.75 -67.76
N ILE A 683 2.31 6.06 -68.14
CA ILE A 683 1.19 6.20 -67.19
C ILE A 683 0.84 4.83 -66.57
N ALA A 684 0.77 3.78 -67.39
CA ALA A 684 0.51 2.42 -66.90
C ALA A 684 1.61 1.95 -65.94
N GLU A 685 2.87 2.21 -66.27
CA GLU A 685 4.01 1.85 -65.42
C GLU A 685 4.06 2.68 -64.14
N TYR A 686 3.72 3.97 -64.18
CA TYR A 686 3.57 4.82 -62.99
C TYR A 686 2.58 4.23 -61.99
N PHE A 687 1.36 3.89 -62.43
CA PHE A 687 0.36 3.28 -61.54
C PHE A 687 0.75 1.87 -61.08
N ALA A 688 1.45 1.08 -61.91
CA ALA A 688 1.97 -0.22 -61.48
C ALA A 688 3.04 -0.07 -60.38
N LEU A 689 3.88 0.96 -60.46
CA LEU A 689 4.90 1.28 -59.45
C LEU A 689 4.28 1.81 -58.15
N LEU A 690 3.27 2.67 -58.25
CA LEU A 690 2.47 3.09 -57.09
C LEU A 690 1.79 1.88 -56.44
N GLY A 691 1.24 0.96 -57.24
CA GLY A 691 0.63 -0.28 -56.75
C GLY A 691 1.59 -1.18 -55.98
N LYS A 692 2.82 -1.35 -56.47
CA LYS A 692 3.88 -2.10 -55.75
C LYS A 692 4.28 -1.44 -54.43
N SER A 693 4.19 -0.12 -54.34
CA SER A 693 4.51 0.65 -53.13
C SER A 693 3.29 0.81 -52.21
N GLY A 694 2.15 0.23 -52.60
CA GLY A 694 0.90 0.27 -51.86
C GLY A 694 0.16 1.61 -51.92
N LEU A 695 0.57 2.57 -52.76
CA LEU A 695 -0.02 3.92 -52.86
C LEU A 695 -1.19 4.00 -53.87
N TRP A 696 -1.51 2.90 -54.54
CA TRP A 696 -2.59 2.78 -55.53
C TRP A 696 -3.10 1.32 -55.59
N PRO A 697 -4.39 1.03 -55.88
CA PRO A 697 -5.50 1.95 -56.13
C PRO A 697 -6.24 2.41 -54.86
N SER A 698 -5.85 1.91 -53.69
CA SER A 698 -6.52 2.23 -52.43
C SER A 698 -6.14 3.63 -51.91
N LEU A 699 -7.11 4.32 -51.31
CA LEU A 699 -6.88 5.54 -50.53
C LEU A 699 -6.40 5.24 -49.10
N GLU A 700 -6.48 3.98 -48.67
CA GLU A 700 -6.16 3.53 -47.32
C GLU A 700 -4.79 3.99 -46.78
N PRO A 701 -3.68 4.04 -47.56
CA PRO A 701 -2.42 4.57 -47.05
C PRO A 701 -2.52 6.02 -46.59
N PHE A 702 -3.29 6.85 -47.28
CA PHE A 702 -3.48 8.27 -46.92
C PHE A 702 -4.50 8.48 -45.78
N GLN A 703 -5.04 7.39 -45.24
CA GLN A 703 -5.97 7.39 -44.10
C GLN A 703 -5.40 6.65 -42.88
N ARG A 704 -4.28 5.94 -43.04
CA ARG A 704 -3.71 5.08 -41.99
C ARG A 704 -2.22 5.27 -41.77
N CYS A 705 -1.48 5.74 -42.77
CA CYS A 705 -0.06 6.00 -42.63
C CYS A 705 0.20 7.45 -42.18
N SER A 706 1.35 7.67 -41.55
CA SER A 706 1.86 9.02 -41.29
C SER A 706 2.45 9.66 -42.54
N ALA A 707 2.64 10.99 -42.52
CA ALA A 707 3.25 11.71 -43.63
C ALA A 707 4.67 11.21 -43.94
N ILE A 708 5.46 10.86 -42.91
CA ILE A 708 6.80 10.28 -43.07
C ILE A 708 6.76 8.89 -43.71
N GLU A 709 5.77 8.05 -43.36
CA GLU A 709 5.59 6.75 -43.99
C GLU A 709 5.21 6.88 -45.47
N ILE A 710 4.40 7.87 -45.84
CA ILE A 710 4.09 8.18 -47.24
C ILE A 710 5.36 8.62 -47.99
N VAL A 711 6.17 9.51 -47.42
CA VAL A 711 7.47 9.91 -48.01
C VAL A 711 8.39 8.69 -48.20
N SER A 712 8.45 7.79 -47.21
CA SER A 712 9.21 6.56 -47.29
C SER A 712 8.74 5.67 -48.43
N LYS A 713 7.42 5.42 -48.54
CA LYS A 713 6.82 4.66 -49.65
C LYS A 713 7.12 5.28 -51.01
N VAL A 714 7.04 6.62 -51.14
CA VAL A 714 7.37 7.34 -52.38
C VAL A 714 8.86 7.19 -52.73
N SER A 715 9.75 7.27 -51.74
CA SER A 715 11.20 7.13 -51.96
C SER A 715 11.58 5.72 -52.47
N GLN A 716 10.86 4.69 -52.00
CA GLN A 716 11.10 3.30 -52.37
C GLN A 716 10.61 2.94 -53.78
N ILE A 717 9.74 3.76 -54.39
CA ILE A 717 9.23 3.52 -55.76
C ILE A 717 10.38 3.28 -56.75
N LYS A 718 11.47 4.04 -56.62
CA LYS A 718 12.64 3.94 -57.52
C LYS A 718 13.33 2.58 -57.45
N ILE A 719 13.27 1.88 -56.31
CA ILE A 719 13.87 0.55 -56.15
C ILE A 719 13.19 -0.46 -57.09
N HIS A 720 11.92 -0.23 -57.42
CA HIS A 720 11.14 -1.08 -58.30
C HIS A 720 11.13 -0.63 -59.77
N LEU A 721 11.77 0.50 -60.10
CA LEU A 721 11.85 1.02 -61.45
C LEU A 721 12.84 0.19 -62.28
N ARG A 722 12.31 -0.62 -63.20
CA ARG A 722 13.10 -1.37 -64.20
C ARG A 722 13.00 -0.76 -65.60
N HIS A 723 12.49 0.47 -65.69
CA HIS A 723 12.27 1.17 -66.94
C HIS A 723 13.61 1.57 -67.58
N ASP A 724 13.80 1.19 -68.83
CA ASP A 724 14.92 1.69 -69.64
C ASP A 724 14.42 2.18 -71.00
N CYS A 725 14.83 3.38 -71.38
CA CYS A 725 14.54 3.96 -72.69
C CYS A 725 15.68 4.89 -73.12
N ARG A 726 15.83 5.09 -74.43
CA ARG A 726 16.91 5.92 -75.01
C ARG A 726 16.75 7.43 -74.79
N ALA A 727 15.94 7.86 -73.83
CA ALA A 727 15.84 9.27 -73.44
C ALA A 727 17.06 9.65 -72.59
N VAL A 728 17.63 10.84 -72.81
CA VAL A 728 18.69 11.39 -71.93
C VAL A 728 18.16 11.59 -70.49
N SER A 729 16.87 11.88 -70.36
CA SER A 729 16.14 11.84 -69.08
C SER A 729 14.73 11.33 -69.37
N CYS A 730 14.37 10.15 -68.85
CA CYS A 730 13.05 9.58 -69.07
C CYS A 730 11.98 10.44 -68.36
N PRO A 731 10.87 10.82 -69.03
CA PRO A 731 9.79 11.56 -68.38
C PRO A 731 9.20 10.87 -67.15
N LEU A 732 9.22 9.52 -67.09
CA LEU A 732 8.75 8.76 -65.93
C LEU A 732 9.66 8.97 -64.70
N GLU A 733 10.96 8.84 -64.88
CA GLU A 733 11.94 9.05 -63.81
C GLU A 733 11.96 10.51 -63.32
N SER A 734 11.85 11.46 -64.24
CA SER A 734 11.72 12.88 -63.92
C SER A 734 10.46 13.16 -63.07
N VAL A 735 9.33 12.52 -63.39
CA VAL A 735 8.09 12.65 -62.62
C VAL A 735 8.20 12.03 -61.22
N LEU A 736 8.86 10.88 -61.08
CA LEU A 736 9.11 10.28 -59.77
C LEU A 736 10.02 11.17 -58.89
N ASN A 737 11.02 11.83 -59.49
CA ASN A 737 11.86 12.82 -58.80
C ASN A 737 11.06 14.05 -58.37
N MET A 738 10.17 14.55 -59.24
CA MET A 738 9.28 15.67 -58.92
C MET A 738 8.34 15.31 -57.78
N LEU A 739 7.72 14.11 -57.81
CA LEU A 739 6.86 13.63 -56.75
C LEU A 739 7.57 13.56 -55.40
N LEU A 740 8.75 12.92 -55.35
CA LEU A 740 9.55 12.83 -54.12
C LEU A 740 9.93 14.24 -53.60
N SER A 741 10.24 15.17 -54.50
CA SER A 741 10.55 16.55 -54.12
C SER A 741 9.33 17.31 -53.60
N SER A 742 8.15 17.09 -54.19
CA SER A 742 6.88 17.69 -53.76
C SER A 742 6.49 17.20 -52.37
N VAL A 743 6.49 15.89 -52.11
CA VAL A 743 6.09 15.35 -50.81
C VAL A 743 7.05 15.75 -49.68
N ASN A 744 8.36 15.80 -49.96
CA ASN A 744 9.35 16.31 -48.99
C ASN A 744 9.14 17.80 -48.69
N ARG A 745 8.74 18.60 -49.69
CA ARG A 745 8.44 20.01 -49.49
C ARG A 745 7.19 20.21 -48.63
N LEU A 746 6.17 19.36 -48.79
CA LEU A 746 4.96 19.40 -47.96
C LEU A 746 5.30 19.13 -46.49
N VAL A 747 6.12 18.11 -46.19
CA VAL A 747 6.61 17.84 -44.83
C VAL A 747 7.44 19.01 -44.29
N GLY A 748 8.33 19.58 -45.09
CA GLY A 748 9.17 20.72 -44.68
C GLY A 748 8.41 22.06 -44.52
N ALA A 749 7.16 22.14 -44.95
CA ALA A 749 6.32 23.33 -44.85
C ALA A 749 5.32 23.29 -43.68
N VAL A 750 5.31 22.21 -42.89
CA VAL A 750 4.45 22.07 -41.72
C VAL A 750 4.85 23.09 -40.65
N THR A 751 3.85 23.79 -40.11
CA THR A 751 4.02 24.78 -39.04
C THR A 751 3.45 24.24 -37.73
N GLY A 752 4.09 24.59 -36.61
CA GLY A 752 3.63 24.17 -35.29
C GLY A 752 2.43 24.97 -34.80
N LEU A 753 1.72 24.41 -33.84
CA LEU A 753 0.63 25.06 -33.13
C LEU A 753 1.16 26.08 -32.12
N ASP A 754 0.39 27.15 -31.90
CA ASP A 754 0.67 28.12 -30.86
C ASP A 754 0.28 27.56 -29.48
N LEU A 755 0.99 28.03 -28.44
CA LEU A 755 0.71 27.67 -27.06
C LEU A 755 -0.66 28.23 -26.63
N TYR A 756 -1.52 27.38 -26.09
CA TYR A 756 -2.82 27.77 -25.56
C TYR A 756 -2.69 28.40 -24.17
N PRO A 757 -3.51 29.40 -23.82
CA PRO A 757 -3.53 29.99 -22.48
C PRO A 757 -4.08 28.99 -21.45
N LEU A 758 -3.48 28.94 -20.25
CA LEU A 758 -3.87 28.06 -19.13
C LEU A 758 -5.26 28.37 -18.54
N HIS A 759 -5.81 29.56 -18.82
CA HIS A 759 -7.16 29.96 -18.43
C HIS A 759 -7.92 30.39 -19.68
N GLN A 760 -8.80 29.52 -20.19
CA GLN A 760 -9.93 30.00 -20.98
C GLN A 760 -10.90 30.68 -20.01
N THR A 761 -10.85 32.01 -19.92
CA THR A 761 -12.02 32.74 -19.44
C THR A 761 -13.16 32.42 -20.38
N SER A 762 -14.19 31.76 -19.88
CA SER A 762 -15.46 31.55 -20.57
C SER A 762 -16.12 32.90 -20.85
N GLU A 763 -15.68 33.61 -21.88
CA GLU A 763 -16.45 34.69 -22.52
C GLU A 763 -17.16 34.12 -23.74
N VAL A 764 -18.03 33.13 -23.53
CA VAL A 764 -19.11 32.79 -24.47
C VAL A 764 -20.34 32.41 -23.64
N GLU A 765 -20.98 33.41 -23.04
CA GLU A 765 -22.42 33.46 -22.80
C GLU A 765 -22.80 34.93 -22.52
N LYS A 766 -23.01 35.67 -23.62
CA LYS A 766 -23.86 36.87 -23.69
C LYS A 766 -24.64 36.86 -24.99
#